data_AF-A0A367PGI7-F1
#
_entry.id   AF-A0A367PGI7-F1
#
_cell.length_a   1.000
_cell.length_b   1.000
_cell.length_c   1.000
_cell.angle_alpha   90.00
_cell.angle_beta   90.00
_cell.angle_gamma   90.00
#
_symmetry.space_group_name_H-M   'P 1'
#
loop_
_entity.id
_entity.type
_entity.pdbx_description
1 polymer ?
#
loop_
_entity_poly.entity_id
_entity_poly.type
_entity_poly.pdbx_seq_one_letter_code
_entity_poly.pdbx_strand_id
1 'polypeptide(L)'
;MPPPIELSSPDQASDAPHPSPARPMHAPNPEPIPRDPGWPLVGNLLQITPGALGQHLLARSRHHDGIFELNFAGRRVPFVTSVALASELCDAASFRKYIGPPLSYLRGMAGDGLFTARSDEANWGKAHRILMPAFSQRAMKGYFDVMLRVANRLVDKWDRQGPDADIAVADDMTRLTLDTIALSGFGYDFESFASAELHPFIEAMVGALEEAMSKLTRFALQDRFMHAAHQKFDQDTRFMRDLVDDVIRRRRAGNAAERRGGTANDLLGLMLEARDPDTDQRLDDENIRNQVITFLIAGHETTSGLLTFALYELLRNPGVMAQAYAEVDAVLPGDAAPVYADLARLPVLDRVLKETLRLWPTAPAFAVAPFEDTLLDGRYLIRKDRRLSVVLTALHRDPKVWADPERFDIDRFLPEQEAKLPRHAYMPFGNGERACIGRQFALTEAKLALALMLRNFQFTDAHDYQFRIKETLTIKPDGFTVRARRRRPHERIAAAPVAGTAQAPQAGPDVQGGGRPLAVLCGSSLGTARELAEQVHAGALAAGFDATLRDLDDVADALPTSGLAVIIAATYNGRAPDSARRLEALLDSGATSGYRAPALSVAVLGCGNSQWPTYQAFPRRVYEFFTQAGASPLLPRGEADGNGDFDQAAERWLALLWQALQAGDSVGGPAHGTPPVRVQIRDVAEIRASTLPANTQGFTVLANTELVNDPSGLWDFSREAPRTSTRDIRLRLPEGVRYATGDHLAVYPQNQPGMVAALCGRIGIDPDAIVTLSASGGAARGLPLGEALSVRQLLTHFVELQDVVSRHTLRLLSQSSRCPVTRQALLQLASDDAESGYAAQVAPRRLGLADVLDRFPAIEVDLAGLLACTVPMRPRFYSIASSPLVSPDVATITVGTVWSAALSGRGLFRGVASTWLQGLAPGAMVAGAIRTPNPTFAPAADPATPMILIGPGTGIAPFRGFLEERAAQQAAGQPVAAVQLYYGCRHPAHDWLYRDDVERWQAQGVVQVHLACSVVDGEPRYVQDLLWQRRADVWARLNQGAMLYVCGDGRHMAPAVRQVLLQIGAEQGGMTPEAASDWLAELVSTGRYRQDVFN
;
A
#
# COMPACT_ATOMS: atom_id res chain seq x y z
N MET A 1 25.97 -88.54 -61.25
CA MET A 1 26.78 -87.90 -62.31
C MET A 1 26.20 -86.50 -62.54
N PRO A 2 27.03 -85.45 -62.67
CA PRO A 2 27.46 -84.52 -61.59
C PRO A 2 27.11 -83.03 -61.88
N PRO A 3 27.52 -82.00 -61.07
CA PRO A 3 27.78 -81.90 -59.61
C PRO A 3 26.94 -80.76 -58.92
N PRO A 4 27.09 -80.52 -57.59
CA PRO A 4 26.33 -79.54 -56.76
C PRO A 4 27.12 -78.26 -56.38
N ILE A 5 26.44 -77.17 -56.00
CA ILE A 5 27.03 -75.98 -55.31
C ILE A 5 26.07 -75.44 -54.23
N GLU A 6 26.65 -75.18 -53.05
CA GLU A 6 26.13 -74.82 -51.70
C GLU A 6 25.63 -73.36 -51.56
N LEU A 7 24.45 -73.13 -50.93
CA LEU A 7 24.14 -72.67 -49.55
C LEU A 7 24.57 -71.24 -49.12
N SER A 8 23.58 -70.37 -48.88
CA SER A 8 23.38 -69.68 -47.57
C SER A 8 22.04 -68.93 -47.54
N SER A 9 21.31 -69.09 -46.43
CA SER A 9 19.86 -68.92 -46.25
C SER A 9 19.33 -67.47 -46.21
N PRO A 10 18.03 -67.25 -46.52
CA PRO A 10 17.31 -66.01 -46.17
C PRO A 10 16.34 -66.25 -45.00
N ASP A 11 16.48 -65.47 -43.94
CA ASP A 11 15.39 -65.24 -42.98
C ASP A 11 15.64 -63.90 -42.31
N GLN A 12 14.76 -62.94 -42.55
CA GLN A 12 14.31 -61.96 -41.55
C GLN A 12 13.29 -61.00 -42.16
N ALA A 13 12.03 -61.23 -41.80
CA ALA A 13 10.95 -60.26 -41.88
C ALA A 13 10.83 -59.50 -40.56
N SER A 14 10.49 -58.21 -40.71
CA SER A 14 9.86 -57.28 -39.76
C SER A 14 10.52 -57.02 -38.41
N ASP A 15 11.06 -55.79 -38.26
CA ASP A 15 10.57 -54.87 -37.23
C ASP A 15 10.94 -53.42 -37.59
N ALA A 16 9.95 -52.52 -37.47
CA ALA A 16 10.09 -51.11 -37.81
C ALA A 16 10.95 -50.37 -36.75
N PRO A 17 11.97 -49.57 -37.14
CA PRO A 17 12.75 -48.79 -36.20
C PRO A 17 12.17 -47.39 -35.95
N HIS A 18 12.28 -46.98 -34.69
CA HIS A 18 12.10 -45.62 -34.15
C HIS A 18 12.68 -44.50 -35.06
N PRO A 19 12.09 -43.29 -35.06
CA PRO A 19 12.64 -42.17 -35.80
C PRO A 19 14.01 -41.75 -35.23
N SER A 20 15.04 -41.91 -36.05
CA SER A 20 16.38 -41.35 -35.83
C SER A 20 16.35 -39.81 -35.76
N PRO A 21 17.22 -39.17 -34.97
CA PRO A 21 17.29 -37.73 -34.84
C PRO A 21 17.71 -37.08 -36.16
N ALA A 22 16.99 -36.05 -36.57
CA ALA A 22 17.29 -35.26 -37.75
C ALA A 22 18.72 -34.67 -37.69
N ARG A 23 19.40 -34.70 -38.83
CA ARG A 23 20.68 -34.01 -39.08
C ARG A 23 20.54 -32.51 -38.77
N PRO A 24 21.55 -31.85 -38.18
CA PRO A 24 21.53 -30.41 -37.99
C PRO A 24 21.59 -29.69 -39.34
N MET A 25 20.60 -28.83 -39.60
CA MET A 25 20.64 -27.83 -40.67
C MET A 25 21.85 -26.91 -40.48
N HIS A 26 22.51 -26.53 -41.57
CA HIS A 26 23.60 -25.57 -41.59
C HIS A 26 23.29 -24.31 -40.76
N ALA A 27 24.07 -24.06 -39.69
CA ALA A 27 24.06 -22.79 -38.99
C ALA A 27 24.74 -21.70 -39.86
N PRO A 28 24.18 -20.49 -39.98
CA PRO A 28 24.83 -19.40 -40.69
C PRO A 28 26.16 -19.02 -40.01
N ASN A 29 27.19 -18.70 -40.80
CA ASN A 29 28.45 -18.16 -40.29
C ASN A 29 28.17 -16.77 -39.65
N PRO A 30 28.53 -16.54 -38.38
CA PRO A 30 28.26 -15.27 -37.73
C PRO A 30 29.06 -14.10 -38.32
N GLU A 31 28.41 -12.96 -38.48
CA GLU A 31 29.02 -11.70 -38.90
C GLU A 31 29.74 -11.01 -37.73
N PRO A 32 30.88 -10.32 -37.97
CA PRO A 32 31.52 -9.51 -36.93
C PRO A 32 30.71 -8.23 -36.66
N ILE A 33 30.64 -7.81 -35.39
CA ILE A 33 30.03 -6.52 -35.02
C ILE A 33 30.80 -5.37 -35.72
N PRO A 34 30.11 -4.42 -36.38
CA PRO A 34 30.74 -3.25 -36.99
C PRO A 34 31.60 -2.50 -35.98
N ARG A 35 32.83 -2.16 -36.38
CA ARG A 35 33.77 -1.43 -35.52
C ARG A 35 33.85 0.02 -35.93
N ASP A 36 33.87 0.89 -34.93
CA ASP A 36 34.15 2.29 -35.16
C ASP A 36 35.64 2.54 -35.41
N PRO A 37 36.03 3.29 -36.45
CA PRO A 37 37.44 3.55 -36.74
C PRO A 37 38.18 4.24 -35.58
N GLY A 38 39.15 3.54 -34.99
CA GLY A 38 39.98 4.03 -33.88
C GLY A 38 41.47 4.13 -34.24
N TRP A 39 42.23 4.80 -33.38
CA TRP A 39 43.68 4.90 -33.50
C TRP A 39 44.38 3.56 -33.22
N PRO A 40 45.56 3.29 -33.82
CA PRO A 40 46.36 2.12 -33.50
C PRO A 40 46.65 2.03 -31.98
N LEU A 41 46.56 0.81 -31.43
CA LEU A 41 46.82 0.44 -30.01
C LEU A 41 45.82 1.02 -28.98
N VAL A 42 45.45 2.30 -29.06
CA VAL A 42 44.59 2.98 -28.08
C VAL A 42 43.10 2.95 -28.44
N GLY A 43 42.77 2.56 -29.67
CA GLY A 43 41.39 2.46 -30.15
C GLY A 43 40.71 3.83 -30.23
N ASN A 44 39.48 3.93 -29.72
CA ASN A 44 38.67 5.13 -29.76
C ASN A 44 38.90 6.05 -28.55
N LEU A 45 39.75 5.66 -27.58
CA LEU A 45 39.90 6.36 -26.31
C LEU A 45 40.23 7.86 -26.47
N LEU A 46 41.14 8.20 -27.39
CA LEU A 46 41.57 9.59 -27.64
C LEU A 46 40.58 10.39 -28.51
N GLN A 47 39.54 9.75 -29.05
CA GLN A 47 38.48 10.42 -29.83
C GLN A 47 37.31 10.87 -28.94
N ILE A 48 37.33 10.51 -27.65
CA ILE A 48 36.27 10.81 -26.70
C ILE A 48 36.71 11.98 -25.83
N THR A 49 36.01 13.10 -25.93
CA THR A 49 36.22 14.24 -25.05
C THR A 49 35.90 13.83 -23.60
N PRO A 50 36.78 14.09 -22.62
CA PRO A 50 36.50 13.81 -21.22
C PRO A 50 35.17 14.42 -20.77
N GLY A 51 34.32 13.63 -20.10
CA GLY A 51 32.99 14.07 -19.65
C GLY A 51 31.92 14.18 -20.75
N ALA A 52 32.16 13.64 -21.95
CA ALA A 52 31.20 13.67 -23.06
C ALA A 52 31.03 12.30 -23.74
N LEU A 53 31.11 11.21 -22.97
CA LEU A 53 31.03 9.85 -23.49
C LEU A 53 29.64 9.57 -24.09
N GLY A 54 28.56 9.95 -23.41
CA GLY A 54 27.19 9.78 -23.87
C GLY A 54 26.93 10.54 -25.17
N GLN A 55 27.35 11.80 -25.24
CA GLN A 55 27.30 12.59 -26.47
C GLN A 55 28.10 11.96 -27.61
N HIS A 56 29.30 11.44 -27.35
CA HIS A 56 30.09 10.72 -28.34
C HIS A 56 29.35 9.48 -28.85
N LEU A 57 28.77 8.66 -27.96
CA LEU A 57 28.00 7.48 -28.33
C LEU A 57 26.78 7.82 -29.19
N LEU A 58 26.04 8.88 -28.85
CA LEU A 58 24.92 9.36 -29.64
C LEU A 58 25.37 9.80 -31.03
N ALA A 59 26.46 10.57 -31.13
CA ALA A 59 26.99 11.01 -32.42
C ALA A 59 27.44 9.83 -33.29
N ARG A 60 28.14 8.84 -32.72
CA ARG A 60 28.57 7.65 -33.47
C ARG A 60 27.40 6.76 -33.89
N SER A 61 26.34 6.68 -33.10
CA SER A 61 25.16 5.86 -33.43
C SER A 61 24.53 6.23 -34.78
N ARG A 62 24.63 7.49 -35.21
CA ARG A 62 24.10 7.99 -36.49
C ARG A 62 24.82 7.43 -37.72
N HIS A 63 26.01 6.85 -37.54
CA HIS A 63 26.84 6.30 -38.61
C HIS A 63 26.78 4.76 -38.70
N HIS A 64 26.04 4.10 -37.81
CA HIS A 64 25.96 2.64 -37.75
C HIS A 64 24.50 2.18 -37.73
N ASP A 65 24.23 1.02 -38.33
CA ASP A 65 22.87 0.45 -38.34
C ASP A 65 22.59 -0.32 -37.04
N GLY A 66 22.32 0.41 -35.96
CA GLY A 66 21.74 -0.12 -34.73
C GLY A 66 22.70 -0.83 -33.76
N ILE A 67 23.91 -1.19 -34.17
CA ILE A 67 24.96 -1.75 -33.30
C ILE A 67 26.37 -1.38 -33.77
N PHE A 68 27.27 -1.05 -32.85
CA PHE A 68 28.69 -0.82 -33.15
C PHE A 68 29.59 -1.13 -31.95
N GLU A 69 30.88 -1.36 -32.18
CA GLU A 69 31.87 -1.65 -31.15
C GLU A 69 32.91 -0.51 -31.04
N LEU A 70 33.17 -0.04 -29.82
CA LEU A 70 34.30 0.84 -29.51
C LEU A 70 35.40 0.10 -28.74
N ASN A 71 36.66 0.51 -28.96
CA ASN A 71 37.84 0.00 -28.27
C ASN A 71 38.42 1.04 -27.31
N PHE A 72 38.32 0.80 -26.00
CA PHE A 72 38.92 1.61 -24.95
C PHE A 72 40.27 1.01 -24.55
N ALA A 73 41.32 1.28 -25.33
CA ALA A 73 42.69 0.80 -25.09
C ALA A 73 42.78 -0.71 -24.75
N GLY A 74 42.16 -1.55 -25.58
CA GLY A 74 42.14 -3.01 -25.45
C GLY A 74 40.81 -3.55 -24.94
N ARG A 75 39.99 -2.73 -24.25
CA ARG A 75 38.64 -3.12 -23.82
C ARG A 75 37.63 -2.82 -24.90
N ARG A 76 37.13 -3.85 -25.58
CA ARG A 76 36.11 -3.72 -26.63
C ARG A 76 34.71 -3.85 -26.06
N VAL A 77 33.84 -2.89 -26.36
CA VAL A 77 32.46 -2.85 -25.85
C VAL A 77 31.49 -2.63 -27.03
N PRO A 78 30.58 -3.58 -27.28
CA PRO A 78 29.44 -3.38 -28.16
C PRO A 78 28.39 -2.43 -27.56
N PHE A 79 27.90 -1.51 -28.39
CA PHE A 79 26.82 -0.57 -28.10
C PHE A 79 25.65 -0.84 -29.03
N VAL A 80 24.46 -1.00 -28.46
CA VAL A 80 23.21 -1.22 -29.19
C VAL A 80 22.35 0.03 -29.10
N THR A 81 21.86 0.47 -30.25
CA THR A 81 21.16 1.76 -30.42
C THR A 81 19.86 1.66 -31.20
N SER A 82 19.51 0.50 -31.76
CA SER A 82 18.21 0.30 -32.42
C SER A 82 17.20 -0.39 -31.50
N VAL A 83 15.92 -0.09 -31.71
CA VAL A 83 14.81 -0.70 -30.95
C VAL A 83 14.70 -2.20 -31.25
N ALA A 84 14.93 -2.61 -32.50
CA ALA A 84 14.86 -4.01 -32.91
C ALA A 84 15.86 -4.90 -32.14
N LEU A 85 17.14 -4.54 -32.16
CA LEU A 85 18.18 -5.30 -31.46
C LEU A 85 18.03 -5.21 -29.94
N ALA A 86 17.66 -4.04 -29.42
CA ALA A 86 17.44 -3.88 -27.99
C ALA A 86 16.26 -4.72 -27.47
N SER A 87 15.26 -4.99 -28.31
CA SER A 87 14.13 -5.86 -27.95
C SER A 87 14.58 -7.30 -27.69
N GLU A 88 15.49 -7.85 -28.49
CA GLU A 88 16.11 -9.17 -28.24
C GLU A 88 16.94 -9.17 -26.96
N LEU A 89 17.72 -8.10 -26.73
CA LEU A 89 18.51 -7.93 -25.51
C LEU A 89 17.67 -7.79 -24.22
N CYS A 90 16.38 -7.49 -24.37
CA CYS A 90 15.44 -7.36 -23.27
C CYS A 90 14.71 -8.67 -22.92
N ASP A 91 14.99 -9.76 -23.63
CA ASP A 91 14.52 -11.10 -23.28
C ASP A 91 15.25 -11.62 -22.04
N ALA A 92 14.52 -11.74 -20.93
CA ALA A 92 15.04 -12.19 -19.65
C ALA A 92 15.43 -13.69 -19.64
N ALA A 93 14.95 -14.49 -20.60
CA ALA A 93 15.35 -15.89 -20.71
C ALA A 93 16.77 -16.03 -21.27
N SER A 94 17.16 -15.13 -22.18
CA SER A 94 18.44 -15.18 -22.89
C SER A 94 19.49 -14.23 -22.32
N PHE A 95 19.06 -13.09 -21.77
CA PHE A 95 19.93 -12.01 -21.30
C PHE A 95 19.64 -11.62 -19.84
N ARG A 96 20.69 -11.20 -19.14
CA ARG A 96 20.60 -10.61 -17.80
C ARG A 96 21.22 -9.22 -17.78
N LYS A 97 20.74 -8.36 -16.87
CA LYS A 97 21.42 -7.09 -16.58
C LYS A 97 22.83 -7.37 -16.08
N TYR A 98 23.80 -6.63 -16.62
CA TYR A 98 25.21 -6.80 -16.32
C TYR A 98 25.75 -5.60 -15.53
N ILE A 99 26.23 -5.83 -14.32
CA ILE A 99 26.79 -4.78 -13.45
C ILE A 99 28.29 -4.65 -13.71
N GLY A 100 28.63 -3.95 -14.79
CA GLY A 100 30.01 -3.60 -15.17
C GLY A 100 30.33 -2.12 -14.95
N PRO A 101 31.52 -1.65 -15.37
CA PRO A 101 31.88 -0.23 -15.32
C PRO A 101 30.84 0.66 -16.03
N PRO A 102 30.41 1.80 -15.47
CA PRO A 102 30.94 2.42 -14.24
C PRO A 102 30.32 1.90 -12.95
N LEU A 103 29.19 1.17 -13.00
CA LEU A 103 28.48 0.70 -11.79
C LEU A 103 29.35 -0.15 -10.86
N SER A 104 30.23 -0.97 -11.45
CA SER A 104 31.19 -1.76 -10.67
C SER A 104 32.19 -0.91 -9.86
N TYR A 105 32.49 0.33 -10.29
CA TYR A 105 33.34 1.25 -9.55
C TYR A 105 32.59 1.88 -8.37
N LEU A 106 31.29 2.14 -8.52
CA LEU A 106 30.43 2.67 -7.47
C LEU A 106 30.13 1.66 -6.36
N ARG A 107 30.39 0.37 -6.62
CA ARG A 107 30.31 -0.67 -5.59
C ARG A 107 31.21 -0.40 -4.39
N GLY A 108 32.34 0.30 -4.59
CA GLY A 108 33.21 0.73 -3.49
C GLY A 108 32.51 1.65 -2.49
N MET A 109 31.50 2.40 -2.95
CA MET A 109 30.70 3.34 -2.16
C MET A 109 29.40 2.70 -1.66
N ALA A 110 28.57 2.20 -2.59
CA ALA A 110 27.21 1.71 -2.33
C ALA A 110 27.11 0.20 -2.08
N GLY A 111 28.23 -0.53 -2.02
CA GLY A 111 28.28 -1.96 -1.73
C GLY A 111 27.35 -2.79 -2.61
N ASP A 112 26.65 -3.75 -2.03
CA ASP A 112 25.63 -4.58 -2.69
C ASP A 112 24.21 -4.02 -2.54
N GLY A 113 24.08 -2.69 -2.68
CA GLY A 113 22.80 -2.01 -2.84
C GLY A 113 22.09 -2.39 -4.14
N LEU A 114 20.77 -2.17 -4.26
CA LEU A 114 19.96 -2.59 -5.42
C LEU A 114 20.55 -2.16 -6.78
N PHE A 115 21.25 -1.03 -6.81
CA PHE A 115 21.86 -0.44 -7.99
C PHE A 115 23.19 -1.07 -8.40
N THR A 116 23.96 -1.60 -7.43
CA THR A 116 25.33 -2.09 -7.60
C THR A 116 25.48 -3.59 -7.30
N ALA A 117 24.45 -4.24 -6.75
CA ALA A 117 24.38 -5.67 -6.52
C ALA A 117 24.27 -6.45 -7.83
N ARG A 118 25.05 -7.52 -7.96
CA ARG A 118 25.00 -8.43 -9.12
C ARG A 118 23.72 -9.27 -9.09
N SER A 119 23.29 -9.78 -10.24
CA SER A 119 22.02 -10.51 -10.39
C SER A 119 21.97 -11.82 -9.61
N ASP A 120 23.13 -12.42 -9.34
CA ASP A 120 23.32 -13.66 -8.58
C ASP A 120 23.48 -13.43 -7.07
N GLU A 121 23.51 -12.18 -6.59
CA GLU A 121 23.67 -11.87 -5.17
C GLU A 121 22.32 -11.92 -4.44
N ALA A 122 22.24 -12.76 -3.39
CA ALA A 122 21.03 -12.95 -2.60
C ALA A 122 20.46 -11.63 -2.02
N ASN A 123 21.35 -10.70 -1.63
CA ASN A 123 20.96 -9.42 -1.06
C ASN A 123 20.16 -8.55 -2.06
N TRP A 124 20.36 -8.69 -3.37
CA TRP A 124 19.53 -8.00 -4.35
C TRP A 124 18.07 -8.45 -4.27
N GLY A 125 17.84 -9.77 -4.31
CA GLY A 125 16.49 -10.34 -4.25
C GLY A 125 15.77 -10.02 -2.93
N LYS A 126 16.48 -10.17 -1.81
CA LYS A 126 15.97 -9.83 -0.47
C LYS A 126 15.57 -8.35 -0.38
N ALA A 127 16.49 -7.44 -0.72
CA ALA A 127 16.22 -6.01 -0.65
C ALA A 127 15.08 -5.60 -1.58
N HIS A 128 15.04 -6.15 -2.80
CA HIS A 128 13.98 -5.86 -3.75
C HIS A 128 12.60 -6.21 -3.17
N ARG A 129 12.41 -7.44 -2.71
CA ARG A 129 11.12 -7.88 -2.14
C ARG A 129 10.74 -7.14 -0.86
N ILE A 130 11.70 -6.87 0.03
CA ILE A 130 11.47 -6.09 1.27
C ILE A 130 10.98 -4.66 0.95
N LEU A 131 11.51 -4.04 -0.11
CA LEU A 131 11.29 -2.62 -0.39
C LEU A 131 10.16 -2.35 -1.40
N MET A 132 9.73 -3.34 -2.18
CA MET A 132 8.59 -3.22 -3.10
C MET A 132 7.33 -2.58 -2.49
N PRO A 133 6.90 -2.93 -1.26
CA PRO A 133 5.72 -2.32 -0.63
C PRO A 133 5.81 -0.79 -0.48
N ALA A 134 7.03 -0.27 -0.28
CA ALA A 134 7.31 1.16 -0.14
C ALA A 134 7.04 1.95 -1.44
N PHE A 135 6.89 1.27 -2.57
CA PHE A 135 6.63 1.87 -3.88
C PHE A 135 5.23 1.52 -4.43
N SER A 136 4.35 1.00 -3.58
CA SER A 136 2.93 0.77 -3.90
C SER A 136 2.15 2.07 -4.11
N GLN A 137 0.99 1.99 -4.76
CA GLN A 137 0.05 3.11 -4.90
C GLN A 137 -0.34 3.72 -3.55
N ARG A 138 -0.55 2.86 -2.54
CA ARG A 138 -0.83 3.26 -1.17
C ARG A 138 0.31 4.06 -0.55
N ALA A 139 1.56 3.63 -0.78
CA ALA A 139 2.73 4.35 -0.29
C ALA A 139 2.88 5.72 -0.97
N MET A 140 2.60 5.83 -2.28
CA MET A 140 2.64 7.12 -2.99
C MET A 140 1.65 8.13 -2.40
N LYS A 141 0.42 7.71 -2.10
CA LYS A 141 -0.57 8.53 -1.38
C LYS A 141 -0.02 9.00 -0.02
N GLY A 142 0.74 8.15 0.69
CA GLY A 142 1.37 8.47 1.97
C GLY A 142 2.54 9.47 1.89
N TYR A 143 3.32 9.46 0.81
CA TYR A 143 4.45 10.39 0.62
C TYR A 143 4.04 11.75 0.06
N PHE A 144 2.83 11.86 -0.51
CA PHE A 144 2.38 13.07 -1.20
C PHE A 144 2.50 14.35 -0.36
N ASP A 145 2.14 14.30 0.93
CA ASP A 145 2.22 15.46 1.82
C ASP A 145 3.67 15.93 2.04
N VAL A 146 4.62 15.00 2.07
CA VAL A 146 6.06 15.32 2.17
C VAL A 146 6.54 15.93 0.85
N MET A 147 6.21 15.32 -0.29
CA MET A 147 6.54 15.87 -1.61
C MET A 147 6.00 17.30 -1.79
N LEU A 148 4.73 17.52 -1.41
CA LEU A 148 4.09 18.84 -1.45
C LEU A 148 4.80 19.84 -0.54
N ARG A 149 5.19 19.42 0.66
CA ARG A 149 5.93 20.27 1.60
C ARG A 149 7.25 20.73 1.01
N VAL A 150 8.06 19.82 0.47
CA VAL A 150 9.38 20.18 -0.08
C VAL A 150 9.23 20.99 -1.38
N ALA A 151 8.28 20.66 -2.25
CA ALA A 151 8.00 21.45 -3.44
C ALA A 151 7.55 22.88 -3.10
N ASN A 152 6.81 23.09 -2.01
CA ASN A 152 6.50 24.44 -1.53
C ASN A 152 7.76 25.17 -1.00
N ARG A 153 8.72 24.49 -0.36
CA ARG A 153 10.01 25.11 0.02
C ARG A 153 10.78 25.66 -1.19
N LEU A 154 10.73 24.95 -2.32
CA LEU A 154 11.29 25.42 -3.59
C LEU A 154 10.57 26.69 -4.07
N VAL A 155 9.23 26.66 -4.10
CA VAL A 155 8.41 27.83 -4.49
C VAL A 155 8.72 29.03 -3.60
N ASP A 156 8.78 28.83 -2.28
CA ASP A 156 9.09 29.89 -1.32
C ASP A 156 10.51 30.45 -1.51
N LYS A 157 11.48 29.59 -1.83
CA LYS A 157 12.85 30.04 -2.14
C LYS A 157 12.86 30.97 -3.36
N TRP A 158 12.25 30.56 -4.46
CA TRP A 158 12.23 31.36 -5.69
C TRP A 158 11.47 32.67 -5.52
N ASP A 159 10.38 32.64 -4.75
CA ASP A 159 9.62 33.85 -4.43
C ASP A 159 10.44 34.86 -3.63
N ARG A 160 11.22 34.39 -2.64
CA ARG A 160 12.11 35.25 -1.83
C ARG A 160 13.25 35.88 -2.64
N GLN A 161 13.76 35.19 -3.66
CA GLN A 161 14.83 35.71 -4.51
C GLN A 161 14.35 36.83 -5.42
N GLY A 162 13.05 36.83 -5.77
CA GLY A 162 12.43 37.86 -6.60
C GLY A 162 12.59 37.60 -8.10
N PRO A 163 11.89 38.41 -8.93
CA PRO A 163 11.69 38.13 -10.36
C PRO A 163 12.93 38.34 -11.23
N ASP A 164 13.92 39.08 -10.74
CA ASP A 164 15.14 39.43 -11.47
C ASP A 164 16.33 38.53 -11.14
N ALA A 165 16.16 37.60 -10.18
CA ALA A 165 17.21 36.69 -9.77
C ALA A 165 17.42 35.57 -10.78
N ASP A 166 18.70 35.27 -11.05
CA ASP A 166 19.08 34.12 -11.87
C ASP A 166 19.07 32.86 -11.01
N ILE A 167 18.09 32.01 -11.25
CA ILE A 167 17.86 30.78 -10.50
C ILE A 167 18.67 29.65 -11.15
N ALA A 168 19.59 29.05 -10.40
CA ALA A 168 20.30 27.84 -10.80
C ALA A 168 19.38 26.62 -10.71
N VAL A 169 18.71 26.30 -11.81
CA VAL A 169 17.63 25.29 -11.84
C VAL A 169 18.15 23.93 -11.40
N ALA A 170 19.29 23.49 -11.94
CA ALA A 170 19.84 22.16 -11.64
C ALA A 170 20.14 21.97 -10.14
N ASP A 171 20.69 22.99 -9.49
CA ASP A 171 21.01 22.95 -8.06
C ASP A 171 19.74 22.88 -7.22
N ASP A 172 18.73 23.66 -7.57
CA ASP A 172 17.47 23.71 -6.84
C ASP A 172 16.63 22.45 -7.02
N MET A 173 16.66 21.84 -8.20
CA MET A 173 16.07 20.51 -8.41
C MET A 173 16.83 19.43 -7.64
N THR A 174 18.15 19.56 -7.49
CA THR A 174 18.98 18.63 -6.69
C THR A 174 18.60 18.73 -5.21
N ARG A 175 18.39 19.95 -4.68
CA ARG A 175 17.92 20.17 -3.31
C ARG A 175 16.52 19.62 -3.07
N LEU A 176 15.59 19.91 -3.98
CA LEU A 176 14.20 19.42 -3.93
C LEU A 176 14.18 17.90 -3.80
N THR A 177 14.79 17.23 -4.75
CA THR A 177 14.69 15.77 -4.88
C THR A 177 15.46 15.03 -3.78
N LEU A 178 16.58 15.60 -3.29
CA LEU A 178 17.30 15.06 -2.14
C LEU A 178 16.49 15.17 -0.86
N ASP A 179 15.93 16.35 -0.55
CA ASP A 179 15.12 16.56 0.64
C ASP A 179 13.87 15.65 0.61
N THR A 180 13.21 15.52 -0.55
CA THR A 180 12.02 14.67 -0.69
C THR A 180 12.31 13.20 -0.42
N ILE A 181 13.34 12.61 -1.04
CA ILE A 181 13.67 11.19 -0.81
C ILE A 181 14.19 10.97 0.61
N ALA A 182 14.95 11.92 1.16
CA ALA A 182 15.49 11.81 2.51
C ALA A 182 14.40 11.87 3.58
N LEU A 183 13.45 12.80 3.45
CA LEU A 183 12.33 12.93 4.36
C LEU A 183 11.32 11.79 4.21
N SER A 184 10.92 11.45 2.98
CA SER A 184 9.90 10.42 2.73
C SER A 184 10.42 9.01 3.02
N GLY A 185 11.71 8.76 2.71
CA GLY A 185 12.32 7.45 2.83
C GLY A 185 13.00 7.18 4.17
N PHE A 186 13.67 8.19 4.75
CA PHE A 186 14.55 8.00 5.90
C PHE A 186 14.20 8.90 7.10
N GLY A 187 13.19 9.77 6.96
CA GLY A 187 12.81 10.73 7.99
C GLY A 187 13.93 11.71 8.35
N TYR A 188 14.84 11.99 7.40
CA TYR A 188 15.96 12.90 7.58
C TYR A 188 15.77 14.17 6.74
N ASP A 189 15.83 15.33 7.38
CA ASP A 189 15.77 16.64 6.70
C ASP A 189 17.20 17.15 6.51
N PHE A 190 17.64 17.33 5.27
CA PHE A 190 18.91 18.00 4.98
C PHE A 190 18.79 19.53 5.13
N GLU A 191 17.57 20.05 5.22
CA GLU A 191 17.26 21.47 5.21
C GLU A 191 17.96 22.18 4.04
N SER A 192 17.99 21.54 2.87
CA SER A 192 18.84 21.95 1.75
C SER A 192 18.49 23.35 1.24
N PHE A 193 17.29 23.86 1.50
CA PHE A 193 16.86 25.20 1.13
C PHE A 193 17.25 26.30 2.14
N ALA A 194 17.81 25.94 3.30
CA ALA A 194 18.24 26.89 4.33
C ALA A 194 19.62 27.51 4.07
N SER A 195 20.45 26.86 3.25
CA SER A 195 21.78 27.33 2.86
C SER A 195 21.85 27.73 1.38
N ALA A 196 22.71 28.69 1.07
CA ALA A 196 23.05 29.04 -0.31
C ALA A 196 23.94 27.98 -0.98
N GLU A 197 24.82 27.33 -0.21
CA GLU A 197 25.74 26.30 -0.69
C GLU A 197 25.09 24.91 -0.68
N LEU A 198 25.52 24.02 -1.56
CA LEU A 198 25.02 22.65 -1.58
C LEU A 198 25.48 21.90 -0.33
N HIS A 199 24.68 20.98 0.17
CA HIS A 199 25.08 20.19 1.32
C HIS A 199 26.33 19.34 0.95
N PRO A 200 27.36 19.21 1.81
CA PRO A 200 28.59 18.46 1.50
C PRO A 200 28.37 17.01 1.05
N PHE A 201 27.25 16.42 1.45
CA PHE A 201 26.80 15.10 0.97
C PHE A 201 26.59 15.06 -0.55
N ILE A 202 26.00 16.12 -1.13
CA ILE A 202 25.79 16.25 -2.58
C ILE A 202 27.14 16.32 -3.29
N GLU A 203 28.06 17.14 -2.78
CA GLU A 203 29.40 17.32 -3.36
C GLU A 203 30.20 16.01 -3.34
N ALA A 204 30.20 15.30 -2.22
CA ALA A 204 30.87 14.01 -2.07
C ALA A 204 30.30 12.96 -3.04
N MET A 205 28.97 12.90 -3.16
CA MET A 205 28.28 11.97 -4.04
C MET A 205 28.54 12.28 -5.52
N VAL A 206 28.39 13.53 -5.95
CA VAL A 206 28.68 13.95 -7.34
C VAL A 206 30.15 13.70 -7.67
N GLY A 207 31.07 14.00 -6.75
CA GLY A 207 32.49 13.70 -6.92
C GLY A 207 32.78 12.20 -7.12
N ALA A 208 32.12 11.34 -6.36
CA ALA A 208 32.24 9.89 -6.51
C ALA A 208 31.68 9.39 -7.86
N LEU A 209 30.56 9.96 -8.34
CA LEU A 209 29.99 9.66 -9.64
C LEU A 209 30.88 10.11 -10.80
N GLU A 210 31.44 11.33 -10.72
CA GLU A 210 32.38 11.89 -11.69
C GLU A 210 33.66 11.05 -11.79
N GLU A 211 34.22 10.63 -10.64
CA GLU A 211 35.40 9.77 -10.61
C GLU A 211 35.13 8.41 -11.27
N ALA A 212 34.00 7.78 -10.96
CA ALA A 212 33.62 6.51 -11.58
C ALA A 212 33.49 6.60 -13.11
N MET A 213 32.96 7.71 -13.62
CA MET A 213 32.86 7.94 -15.06
C MET A 213 34.20 8.26 -15.70
N SER A 214 35.01 9.08 -15.06
CA SER A 214 36.33 9.46 -15.57
C SER A 214 37.23 8.23 -15.75
N LYS A 215 37.12 7.22 -14.87
CA LYS A 215 37.80 5.91 -15.01
C LYS A 215 37.46 5.15 -16.29
N LEU A 216 36.33 5.42 -16.95
CA LEU A 216 35.98 4.76 -18.21
C LEU A 216 36.87 5.19 -19.38
N THR A 217 37.38 6.43 -19.34
CA THR A 217 38.15 7.06 -20.42
C THR A 217 39.63 7.29 -20.06
N ARG A 218 40.11 6.76 -18.91
CA ARG A 218 41.51 6.82 -18.49
C ARG A 218 42.30 5.58 -18.93
N PHE A 219 43.61 5.75 -19.13
CA PHE A 219 44.51 4.61 -19.28
C PHE A 219 44.73 3.90 -17.94
N ALA A 220 44.86 2.57 -17.95
CA ALA A 220 45.09 1.79 -16.73
C ALA A 220 46.35 2.22 -15.96
N LEU A 221 47.42 2.62 -16.67
CA LEU A 221 48.64 3.11 -16.04
C LEU A 221 48.46 4.52 -15.46
N GLN A 222 47.71 5.39 -16.15
CA GLN A 222 47.37 6.73 -15.65
C GLN A 222 46.56 6.65 -14.36
N ASP A 223 45.54 5.80 -14.32
CA ASP A 223 44.68 5.62 -13.14
C ASP A 223 45.49 5.20 -11.90
N ARG A 224 46.47 4.29 -12.06
CA ARG A 224 47.37 3.87 -10.98
C ARG A 224 48.15 5.02 -10.34
N PHE A 225 48.44 6.10 -11.07
CA PHE A 225 49.20 7.24 -10.57
C PHE A 225 48.31 8.37 -10.00
N MET A 226 46.99 8.31 -10.17
CA MET A 226 46.03 9.32 -9.70
C MET A 226 45.71 9.20 -8.21
N HIS A 227 46.75 9.18 -7.36
CA HIS A 227 46.63 8.99 -5.91
C HIS A 227 45.69 10.00 -5.24
N ALA A 228 45.73 11.28 -5.66
CA ALA A 228 44.86 12.32 -5.11
C ALA A 228 43.37 12.06 -5.40
N ALA A 229 43.04 11.58 -6.61
CA ALA A 229 41.66 11.26 -6.98
C ALA A 229 41.14 10.04 -6.20
N HIS A 230 41.98 9.01 -6.02
CA HIS A 230 41.65 7.85 -5.19
C HIS A 230 41.44 8.23 -3.73
N GLN A 231 42.33 9.06 -3.17
CA GLN A 231 42.18 9.55 -1.79
C GLN A 231 40.90 10.37 -1.61
N LYS A 232 40.55 11.24 -2.57
CA LYS A 232 39.29 12.00 -2.53
C LYS A 232 38.08 11.07 -2.60
N PHE A 233 38.06 10.11 -3.53
CA PHE A 233 36.97 9.12 -3.63
C PHE A 233 36.76 8.36 -2.31
N ASP A 234 37.85 7.95 -1.66
CA ASP A 234 37.79 7.26 -0.37
C ASP A 234 37.30 8.18 0.76
N GLN A 235 37.68 9.46 0.76
CA GLN A 235 37.20 10.47 1.70
C GLN A 235 35.70 10.73 1.53
N ASP A 236 35.26 10.96 0.29
CA ASP A 236 33.85 11.19 -0.06
C ASP A 236 33.01 9.96 0.33
N THR A 237 33.50 8.76 0.04
CA THR A 237 32.85 7.49 0.42
C THR A 237 32.71 7.34 1.93
N ARG A 238 33.78 7.62 2.70
CA ARG A 238 33.72 7.56 4.17
C ARG A 238 32.70 8.55 4.72
N PHE A 239 32.74 9.81 4.26
CA PHE A 239 31.80 10.84 4.70
C PHE A 239 30.34 10.44 4.47
N MET A 240 30.01 9.93 3.27
CA MET A 240 28.65 9.48 2.97
C MET A 240 28.22 8.30 3.86
N ARG A 241 29.10 7.33 4.09
CA ARG A 241 28.82 6.18 4.95
C ARG A 241 28.61 6.59 6.40
N ASP A 242 29.48 7.45 6.92
CA ASP A 242 29.41 7.93 8.31
C ASP A 242 28.10 8.70 8.57
N LEU A 243 27.67 9.53 7.61
CA LEU A 243 26.39 10.25 7.72
C LEU A 243 25.21 9.27 7.73
N VAL A 244 25.19 8.30 6.82
CA VAL A 244 24.12 7.29 6.76
C VAL A 244 24.09 6.42 8.02
N ASP A 245 25.26 6.00 8.52
CA ASP A 245 25.37 5.25 9.76
C ASP A 245 24.85 6.06 10.96
N ASP A 246 25.07 7.38 10.98
CA ASP A 246 24.51 8.26 12.01
C ASP A 246 22.97 8.36 11.90
N VAL A 247 22.42 8.48 10.69
CA VAL A 247 20.95 8.46 10.47
C VAL A 247 20.34 7.14 10.97
N ILE A 248 20.95 6.00 10.60
CA ILE A 248 20.52 4.67 11.06
C ILE A 248 20.61 4.57 12.58
N ARG A 249 21.72 5.03 13.18
CA ARG A 249 21.94 5.01 14.62
C ARG A 249 20.91 5.85 15.37
N ARG A 250 20.63 7.08 14.91
CA ARG A 250 19.59 7.95 15.49
C ARG A 250 18.21 7.30 15.43
N ARG A 251 17.86 6.69 14.28
CA ARG A 251 16.58 5.98 14.13
C ARG A 251 16.46 4.79 15.10
N ARG A 252 17.55 4.05 15.32
CA ARG A 252 17.58 2.93 16.29
C ARG A 252 17.52 3.42 17.75
N ALA A 253 18.18 4.55 18.06
CA ALA A 253 18.28 5.11 19.40
C ALA A 253 17.01 5.85 19.87
N GLY A 254 16.16 6.33 18.95
CA GLY A 254 14.90 7.00 19.28
C GLY A 254 13.98 6.15 20.16
N ASN A 255 13.12 6.80 20.95
CA ASN A 255 12.19 6.09 21.84
C ASN A 255 11.12 5.32 21.03
N ALA A 256 10.50 4.28 21.61
CA ALA A 256 9.49 3.48 20.92
C ALA A 256 8.29 4.31 20.37
N ALA A 257 8.03 5.48 20.95
CA ALA A 257 7.05 6.45 20.46
C ALA A 257 7.53 7.25 19.23
N GLU A 258 8.83 7.52 19.09
CA GLU A 258 9.44 8.15 17.91
C GLU A 258 9.63 7.13 16.77
N ARG A 259 9.97 5.88 17.10
CA ARG A 259 9.99 4.75 16.14
C ARG A 259 8.61 4.44 15.56
N ARG A 260 7.52 4.72 16.30
CA ARG A 260 6.13 4.57 15.83
C ARG A 260 5.52 5.87 15.30
N GLY A 261 6.05 7.03 15.68
CA GLY A 261 5.54 8.36 15.35
C GLY A 261 5.98 8.89 13.98
N GLY A 262 7.06 8.34 13.42
CA GLY A 262 7.48 8.53 12.02
C GLY A 262 7.40 7.21 11.26
N THR A 263 6.19 6.85 10.82
CA THR A 263 5.88 5.83 9.80
C THR A 263 6.74 4.55 9.81
N ALA A 264 6.27 3.51 10.50
CA ALA A 264 6.76 2.12 10.38
C ALA A 264 6.69 1.52 8.94
N ASN A 265 6.27 2.32 7.94
CA ASN A 265 6.13 1.96 6.54
C ASN A 265 7.04 2.79 5.60
N ASP A 266 7.97 3.61 6.12
CA ASP A 266 8.98 4.28 5.28
C ASP A 266 10.11 3.31 4.86
N LEU A 267 10.96 3.73 3.91
CA LEU A 267 12.02 2.87 3.38
C LEU A 267 12.95 2.38 4.49
N LEU A 268 13.36 3.27 5.42
CA LEU A 268 14.25 2.90 6.52
C LEU A 268 13.60 1.91 7.47
N GLY A 269 12.34 2.13 7.86
CA GLY A 269 11.57 1.25 8.72
C GLY A 269 11.46 -0.16 8.13
N LEU A 270 11.14 -0.27 6.84
CA LEU A 270 11.10 -1.55 6.15
C LEU A 270 12.47 -2.24 6.14
N MET A 271 13.55 -1.51 5.87
CA MET A 271 14.91 -2.08 5.89
C MET A 271 15.35 -2.55 7.27
N LEU A 272 14.90 -1.88 8.34
CA LEU A 272 15.25 -2.21 9.74
C LEU A 272 14.40 -3.36 10.31
N GLU A 273 13.13 -3.45 9.92
CA GLU A 273 12.13 -4.26 10.63
C GLU A 273 11.57 -5.43 9.82
N ALA A 274 11.46 -5.30 8.49
CA ALA A 274 10.83 -6.31 7.66
C ALA A 274 11.75 -7.52 7.40
N ARG A 275 11.12 -8.67 7.20
CA ARG A 275 11.76 -9.91 6.76
C ARG A 275 11.40 -10.16 5.30
N ASP A 276 12.35 -10.70 4.55
CA ASP A 276 12.14 -11.12 3.18
C ASP A 276 11.09 -12.25 3.11
N PRO A 277 9.99 -12.11 2.34
CA PRO A 277 8.92 -13.11 2.33
C PRO A 277 9.34 -14.49 1.80
N ASP A 278 10.40 -14.57 0.98
CA ASP A 278 10.86 -15.83 0.40
C ASP A 278 11.87 -16.56 1.31
N THR A 279 12.72 -15.82 2.04
CA THR A 279 13.83 -16.41 2.83
C THR A 279 13.69 -16.24 4.34
N ASP A 280 12.71 -15.45 4.80
CA ASP A 280 12.51 -15.03 6.19
C ASP A 280 13.73 -14.32 6.82
N GLN A 281 14.68 -13.87 6.01
CA GLN A 281 15.89 -13.17 6.46
C GLN A 281 15.68 -11.65 6.47
N ARG A 282 16.36 -10.96 7.38
CA ARG A 282 16.48 -9.50 7.38
C ARG A 282 17.67 -9.05 6.53
N LEU A 283 17.70 -7.75 6.21
CA LEU A 283 18.91 -7.10 5.72
C LEU A 283 19.88 -6.88 6.90
N ASP A 284 21.16 -7.14 6.66
CA ASP A 284 22.21 -6.79 7.62
C ASP A 284 22.50 -5.27 7.59
N ASP A 285 23.14 -4.75 8.64
CA ASP A 285 23.38 -3.30 8.79
C ASP A 285 24.22 -2.72 7.64
N GLU A 286 25.16 -3.51 7.10
CA GLU A 286 25.95 -3.09 5.96
C GLU A 286 25.08 -2.95 4.70
N ASN A 287 24.20 -3.91 4.43
CA ASN A 287 23.29 -3.85 3.31
C ASN A 287 22.26 -2.73 3.49
N ILE A 288 21.76 -2.48 4.70
CA ILE A 288 20.85 -1.34 4.97
C ILE A 288 21.53 -0.02 4.59
N ARG A 289 22.78 0.21 5.02
CA ARG A 289 23.55 1.39 4.60
C ARG A 289 23.71 1.45 3.07
N ASN A 290 24.05 0.32 2.45
CA ASN A 290 24.19 0.21 1.00
C ASN A 290 22.91 0.60 0.24
N GLN A 291 21.74 0.20 0.76
CA GLN A 291 20.44 0.58 0.19
C GLN A 291 20.13 2.07 0.42
N VAL A 292 20.37 2.62 1.61
CA VAL A 292 20.15 4.06 1.87
C VAL A 292 20.98 4.92 0.90
N ILE A 293 22.27 4.62 0.75
CA ILE A 293 23.14 5.31 -0.22
C ILE A 293 22.60 5.13 -1.64
N THR A 294 22.16 3.92 -2.00
CA THR A 294 21.58 3.63 -3.31
C THR A 294 20.35 4.50 -3.63
N PHE A 295 19.40 4.61 -2.70
CA PHE A 295 18.19 5.41 -2.89
C PHE A 295 18.45 6.90 -2.85
N LEU A 296 19.41 7.36 -2.02
CA LEU A 296 19.83 8.75 -2.06
C LEU A 296 20.39 9.06 -3.44
N ILE A 297 21.33 8.28 -3.98
CA ILE A 297 21.89 8.48 -5.34
C ILE A 297 20.79 8.41 -6.42
N ALA A 298 20.02 7.33 -6.44
CA ALA A 298 19.06 7.06 -7.50
C ALA A 298 17.85 8.04 -7.47
N GLY A 299 17.35 8.38 -6.28
CA GLY A 299 16.14 9.18 -6.11
C GLY A 299 16.33 10.67 -6.39
N HIS A 300 17.50 11.22 -6.06
CA HIS A 300 17.74 12.67 -6.21
C HIS A 300 18.24 13.05 -7.62
N GLU A 301 19.38 12.50 -8.07
CA GLU A 301 20.08 12.99 -9.26
C GLU A 301 19.29 12.71 -10.55
N THR A 302 18.51 11.62 -10.57
CA THR A 302 17.73 11.25 -11.76
C THR A 302 16.50 12.14 -11.93
N THR A 303 15.75 12.34 -10.86
CA THR A 303 14.56 13.21 -10.87
C THR A 303 14.95 14.67 -11.05
N SER A 304 16.08 15.11 -10.50
CA SER A 304 16.58 16.47 -10.68
C SER A 304 16.94 16.77 -12.14
N GLY A 305 17.61 15.83 -12.81
CA GLY A 305 17.90 15.91 -14.24
C GLY A 305 16.63 15.99 -15.08
N LEU A 306 15.63 15.14 -14.80
CA LEU A 306 14.33 15.16 -15.47
C LEU A 306 13.65 16.53 -15.36
N LEU A 307 13.50 17.06 -14.14
CA LEU A 307 12.85 18.35 -13.90
C LEU A 307 13.59 19.51 -14.59
N THR A 308 14.92 19.46 -14.58
CA THR A 308 15.76 20.48 -15.22
C THR A 308 15.61 20.45 -16.74
N PHE A 309 15.66 19.28 -17.37
CA PHE A 309 15.39 19.15 -18.81
C PHE A 309 13.94 19.51 -19.17
N ALA A 310 12.97 19.15 -18.33
CA ALA A 310 11.57 19.47 -18.59
C ALA A 310 11.34 20.98 -18.64
N LEU A 311 11.91 21.72 -17.68
CA LEU A 311 11.82 23.19 -17.69
C LEU A 311 12.55 23.81 -18.89
N TYR A 312 13.72 23.27 -19.23
CA TYR A 312 14.46 23.68 -20.44
C TYR A 312 13.64 23.48 -21.72
N GLU A 313 13.06 22.29 -21.92
CA GLU A 313 12.25 21.97 -23.10
C GLU A 313 10.97 22.81 -23.16
N LEU A 314 10.30 23.08 -22.03
CA LEU A 314 9.14 23.95 -22.01
C LEU A 314 9.48 25.38 -22.45
N LEU A 315 10.60 25.95 -22.00
CA LEU A 315 11.03 27.29 -22.43
C LEU A 315 11.32 27.38 -23.92
N ARG A 316 11.80 26.29 -24.53
CA ARG A 316 12.09 26.23 -25.98
C ARG A 316 10.88 25.84 -26.82
N ASN A 317 9.80 25.38 -26.19
CA ASN A 317 8.55 24.99 -26.83
C ASN A 317 7.36 25.78 -26.22
N PRO A 318 7.25 27.10 -26.48
CA PRO A 318 6.27 27.97 -25.82
C PRO A 318 4.81 27.54 -26.05
N GLY A 319 4.51 26.90 -27.19
CA GLY A 319 3.19 26.33 -27.44
C GLY A 319 2.83 25.19 -26.48
N VAL A 320 3.80 24.32 -26.17
CA VAL A 320 3.65 23.25 -25.17
C VAL A 320 3.58 23.84 -23.76
N MET A 321 4.41 24.84 -23.47
CA MET A 321 4.37 25.57 -22.19
C MET A 321 3.02 26.23 -21.94
N ALA A 322 2.40 26.82 -22.97
CA ALA A 322 1.06 27.40 -22.87
C ALA A 322 0.00 26.34 -22.58
N GLN A 323 0.08 25.15 -23.20
CA GLN A 323 -0.81 24.03 -22.88
C GLN A 323 -0.62 23.57 -21.43
N ALA A 324 0.62 23.48 -20.95
CA ALA A 324 0.94 23.08 -19.58
C ALA A 324 0.42 24.11 -18.55
N TYR A 325 0.56 25.41 -18.81
CA TYR A 325 -0.06 26.45 -17.96
C TYR A 325 -1.59 26.34 -17.94
N ALA A 326 -2.21 26.17 -19.10
CA ALA A 326 -3.67 26.07 -19.19
C ALA A 326 -4.23 24.86 -18.45
N GLU A 327 -3.56 23.71 -18.55
CA GLU A 327 -3.90 22.51 -17.78
C GLU A 327 -3.77 22.75 -16.27
N VAL A 328 -2.64 23.30 -15.83
CA VAL A 328 -2.39 23.56 -14.40
C VAL A 328 -3.43 24.54 -13.84
N ASP A 329 -3.75 25.60 -14.57
CA ASP A 329 -4.77 26.58 -14.14
C ASP A 329 -6.17 25.97 -14.04
N ALA A 330 -6.53 25.05 -14.94
CA ALA A 330 -7.81 24.36 -14.93
C ALA A 330 -7.93 23.33 -13.81
N VAL A 331 -6.82 22.67 -13.45
CA VAL A 331 -6.81 21.62 -12.43
C VAL A 331 -6.63 22.20 -11.02
N LEU A 332 -5.79 23.22 -10.87
CA LEU A 332 -5.41 23.82 -9.58
C LEU A 332 -5.82 25.31 -9.52
N PRO A 333 -7.13 25.62 -9.52
CA PRO A 333 -7.59 27.01 -9.54
C PRO A 333 -7.23 27.75 -8.24
N GLY A 334 -6.81 29.02 -8.39
CA GLY A 334 -6.47 29.89 -7.27
C GLY A 334 -5.26 29.40 -6.48
N ASP A 335 -5.36 29.42 -5.14
CA ASP A 335 -4.29 29.02 -4.20
C ASP A 335 -4.68 27.79 -3.33
N ALA A 336 -5.68 27.00 -3.76
CA ALA A 336 -6.03 25.74 -3.11
C ALA A 336 -4.83 24.77 -3.08
N ALA A 337 -4.57 24.12 -1.93
CA ALA A 337 -3.51 23.12 -1.84
C ALA A 337 -3.85 21.92 -2.75
N PRO A 338 -2.93 21.47 -3.62
CA PRO A 338 -3.15 20.27 -4.43
C PRO A 338 -3.38 19.04 -3.55
N VAL A 339 -4.23 18.13 -4.01
CA VAL A 339 -4.40 16.80 -3.43
C VAL A 339 -3.88 15.73 -4.39
N TYR A 340 -3.58 14.53 -3.90
CA TYR A 340 -3.00 13.45 -4.72
C TYR A 340 -3.81 13.15 -6.00
N ALA A 341 -5.14 13.21 -5.91
CA ALA A 341 -6.05 12.97 -7.05
C ALA A 341 -5.89 13.99 -8.18
N ASP A 342 -5.39 15.20 -7.91
CA ASP A 342 -5.20 16.21 -8.95
C ASP A 342 -4.12 15.80 -9.96
N LEU A 343 -3.14 14.97 -9.57
CA LEU A 343 -2.06 14.52 -10.46
C LEU A 343 -2.55 13.67 -11.63
N ALA A 344 -3.65 12.92 -11.44
CA ALA A 344 -4.29 12.14 -12.50
C ALA A 344 -4.94 13.03 -13.57
N ARG A 345 -5.27 14.28 -13.20
CA ARG A 345 -5.90 15.26 -14.09
C ARG A 345 -4.90 16.13 -14.87
N LEU A 346 -3.60 15.79 -14.82
CA LEU A 346 -2.52 16.52 -15.50
C LEU A 346 -1.89 15.72 -16.67
N PRO A 347 -2.65 15.32 -17.72
CA PRO A 347 -2.13 14.54 -18.84
C PRO A 347 -1.13 15.28 -19.74
N VAL A 348 -1.18 16.62 -19.87
CA VAL A 348 -0.17 17.40 -20.60
C VAL A 348 1.16 17.31 -19.88
N LEU A 349 1.19 17.50 -18.56
CA LEU A 349 2.43 17.32 -17.80
C LEU A 349 2.96 15.89 -17.86
N ASP A 350 2.09 14.87 -17.91
CA ASP A 350 2.52 13.48 -18.13
C ASP A 350 3.28 13.34 -19.46
N ARG A 351 2.72 13.87 -20.54
CA ARG A 351 3.33 13.81 -21.87
C ARG A 351 4.60 14.64 -21.98
N VAL A 352 4.65 15.80 -21.30
CA VAL A 352 5.87 16.61 -21.18
C VAL A 352 6.98 15.79 -20.53
N LEU A 353 6.74 15.20 -19.37
CA LEU A 353 7.74 14.39 -18.67
C LEU A 353 8.16 13.17 -19.50
N LYS A 354 7.21 12.52 -20.18
CA LYS A 354 7.51 11.36 -21.04
C LYS A 354 8.41 11.73 -22.21
N GLU A 355 8.09 12.81 -22.92
CA GLU A 355 8.89 13.31 -24.05
C GLU A 355 10.26 13.85 -23.60
N THR A 356 10.33 14.48 -22.44
CA THR A 356 11.60 14.88 -21.82
C THR A 356 12.46 13.65 -21.56
N LEU A 357 11.91 12.56 -21.00
CA LEU A 357 12.67 11.33 -20.77
C LEU A 357 13.00 10.56 -22.06
N ARG A 358 12.24 10.74 -23.14
CA ARG A 358 12.57 10.17 -24.45
C ARG A 358 13.82 10.85 -25.03
N LEU A 359 13.87 12.17 -25.02
CA LEU A 359 15.03 12.91 -25.50
C LEU A 359 16.20 12.83 -24.51
N TRP A 360 15.92 12.92 -23.22
CA TRP A 360 16.93 13.09 -22.18
C TRP A 360 16.71 12.08 -21.05
N PRO A 361 16.86 10.77 -21.32
CA PRO A 361 16.84 9.77 -20.27
C PRO A 361 18.01 10.03 -19.33
N THR A 362 17.71 10.47 -18.11
CA THR A 362 18.73 10.92 -17.14
C THR A 362 19.76 9.84 -16.83
N ALA A 363 19.37 8.57 -16.86
CA ALA A 363 20.29 7.44 -16.96
C ALA A 363 20.42 7.04 -18.45
N PRO A 364 21.50 7.41 -19.16
CA PRO A 364 21.54 7.37 -20.62
C PRO A 364 21.81 5.97 -21.21
N ALA A 365 22.16 4.98 -20.39
CA ALA A 365 22.45 3.62 -20.86
C ALA A 365 22.31 2.57 -19.76
N PHE A 366 22.08 1.31 -20.15
CA PHE A 366 22.21 0.15 -19.28
C PHE A 366 22.95 -0.98 -20.00
N ALA A 367 23.49 -1.93 -19.23
CA ALA A 367 24.25 -3.04 -19.77
C ALA A 367 23.56 -4.39 -19.53
N VAL A 368 23.71 -5.29 -20.50
CA VAL A 368 23.25 -6.69 -20.45
C VAL A 368 24.36 -7.64 -20.87
N ALA A 369 24.19 -8.92 -20.57
CA ALA A 369 25.05 -9.99 -21.08
C ALA A 369 24.22 -11.28 -21.26
N PRO A 370 24.52 -12.12 -22.26
CA PRO A 370 23.78 -13.36 -22.45
C PRO A 370 24.23 -14.42 -21.44
N PHE A 371 23.32 -15.34 -21.11
CA PHE A 371 23.63 -16.49 -20.26
C PHE A 371 24.52 -17.52 -20.96
N GLU A 372 24.36 -17.68 -22.27
CA GLU A 372 25.10 -18.61 -23.12
C GLU A 372 25.52 -17.93 -24.43
N ASP A 373 26.39 -18.57 -25.22
CA ASP A 373 26.73 -18.07 -26.57
C ASP A 373 25.43 -17.98 -27.42
N THR A 374 25.14 -16.81 -27.99
CA THR A 374 23.91 -16.56 -28.75
C THR A 374 24.14 -15.70 -29.99
N LEU A 375 23.26 -15.82 -30.99
CA LEU A 375 23.25 -14.96 -32.18
C LEU A 375 22.23 -13.84 -31.99
N LEU A 376 22.69 -12.60 -31.94
CA LEU A 376 21.84 -11.42 -31.95
C LEU A 376 21.38 -11.12 -33.40
N ASP A 377 20.07 -11.00 -33.60
CA ASP A 377 19.42 -10.82 -34.91
C ASP A 377 19.79 -11.90 -35.94
N GLY A 378 20.12 -13.10 -35.46
CA GLY A 378 20.62 -14.20 -36.29
C GLY A 378 21.98 -13.95 -36.95
N ARG A 379 22.62 -12.80 -36.70
CA ARG A 379 23.82 -12.32 -37.40
C ARG A 379 25.06 -12.30 -36.51
N TYR A 380 24.96 -11.67 -35.33
CA TYR A 380 26.15 -11.35 -34.53
C TYR A 380 26.35 -12.36 -33.39
N LEU A 381 27.46 -13.11 -33.41
CA LEU A 381 27.81 -14.00 -32.30
C LEU A 381 28.22 -13.20 -31.06
N ILE A 382 27.39 -13.29 -30.03
CA ILE A 382 27.63 -12.73 -28.71
C ILE A 382 28.01 -13.88 -27.78
N ARG A 383 29.23 -13.82 -27.25
CA ARG A 383 29.71 -14.82 -26.30
C ARG A 383 29.03 -14.68 -24.95
N LYS A 384 28.90 -15.79 -24.24
CA LYS A 384 28.52 -15.85 -22.83
C LYS A 384 29.25 -14.78 -22.03
N ASP A 385 28.51 -14.09 -21.17
CA ASP A 385 28.99 -13.04 -20.26
C ASP A 385 29.59 -11.79 -20.95
N ARG A 386 29.57 -11.73 -22.29
CA ARG A 386 30.00 -10.54 -23.02
C ARG A 386 29.01 -9.42 -22.78
N ARG A 387 29.48 -8.37 -22.14
CA ARG A 387 28.73 -7.14 -21.93
C ARG A 387 28.35 -6.48 -23.27
N LEU A 388 27.08 -6.10 -23.40
CA LEU A 388 26.57 -5.14 -24.39
C LEU A 388 25.96 -3.95 -23.66
N SER A 389 26.09 -2.75 -24.21
CA SER A 389 25.53 -1.54 -23.64
C SER A 389 24.41 -1.01 -24.52
N VAL A 390 23.19 -0.94 -24.01
CA VAL A 390 22.06 -0.31 -24.69
C VAL A 390 22.12 1.19 -24.42
N VAL A 391 22.26 2.01 -25.46
CA VAL A 391 22.37 3.47 -25.36
C VAL A 391 20.99 4.08 -25.56
N LEU A 392 20.34 4.45 -24.45
CA LEU A 392 18.95 4.92 -24.44
C LEU A 392 18.77 6.23 -25.18
N THR A 393 19.71 7.17 -25.07
CA THR A 393 19.64 8.45 -25.79
C THR A 393 19.59 8.26 -27.32
N ALA A 394 20.26 7.23 -27.85
CA ALA A 394 20.23 6.88 -29.26
C ALA A 394 19.00 6.02 -29.61
N LEU A 395 18.68 5.04 -28.77
CA LEU A 395 17.52 4.15 -28.94
C LEU A 395 16.20 4.91 -28.99
N HIS A 396 16.01 5.89 -28.11
CA HIS A 396 14.83 6.75 -28.08
C HIS A 396 14.79 7.77 -29.24
N ARG A 397 15.80 7.75 -30.11
CA ARG A 397 15.91 8.55 -31.34
C ARG A 397 16.08 7.68 -32.58
N ASP A 398 15.81 6.37 -32.50
CA ASP A 398 15.87 5.46 -33.64
C ASP A 398 14.89 5.95 -34.73
N PRO A 399 15.38 6.43 -35.90
CA PRO A 399 14.54 7.00 -36.93
C PRO A 399 13.62 5.96 -37.60
N LYS A 400 13.89 4.66 -37.38
CA LYS A 400 13.00 3.56 -37.84
C LYS A 400 11.71 3.48 -37.01
N VAL A 401 11.70 4.09 -35.82
CA VAL A 401 10.56 4.06 -34.89
C VAL A 401 9.99 5.45 -34.63
N TRP A 402 10.86 6.45 -34.48
CA TRP A 402 10.49 7.81 -34.12
C TRP A 402 10.61 8.74 -35.33
N ALA A 403 9.48 9.20 -35.88
CA ALA A 403 9.47 10.25 -36.91
C ALA A 403 10.01 11.57 -36.35
N ASP A 404 10.88 12.30 -37.04
CA ASP A 404 11.54 13.52 -36.53
C ASP A 404 12.12 13.34 -35.11
N PRO A 405 13.07 12.39 -34.91
CA PRO A 405 13.43 11.88 -33.58
C PRO A 405 14.02 12.94 -32.64
N GLU A 406 14.58 14.03 -33.17
CA GLU A 406 15.19 15.11 -32.38
C GLU A 406 14.18 16.17 -31.93
N ARG A 407 12.96 16.19 -32.50
CA ARG A 407 11.94 17.19 -32.17
C ARG A 407 11.25 16.81 -30.86
N PHE A 408 11.16 17.77 -29.93
CA PHE A 408 10.32 17.69 -28.75
C PHE A 408 8.84 17.78 -29.14
N ASP A 409 8.16 16.64 -29.11
CA ASP A 409 6.74 16.52 -29.48
C ASP A 409 5.98 15.66 -28.46
N ILE A 410 5.21 16.33 -27.62
CA ILE A 410 4.42 15.67 -26.57
C ILE A 410 3.23 14.88 -27.13
N ASP A 411 2.84 15.10 -28.40
CA ASP A 411 1.70 14.39 -29.00
C ASP A 411 2.05 12.94 -29.38
N ARG A 412 3.35 12.58 -29.36
CA ARG A 412 3.82 11.19 -29.44
C ARG A 412 3.30 10.31 -28.32
N PHE A 413 3.03 10.92 -27.17
CA PHE A 413 2.50 10.27 -25.98
C PHE A 413 1.00 10.52 -25.80
N LEU A 414 0.29 10.92 -26.87
CA LEU A 414 -1.16 10.72 -26.91
C LEU A 414 -1.46 9.23 -26.86
N PRO A 415 -2.53 8.79 -26.17
CA PRO A 415 -2.82 7.38 -25.96
C PRO A 415 -2.83 6.55 -27.25
N GLU A 416 -3.37 7.08 -28.36
CA GLU A 416 -3.46 6.34 -29.62
C GLU A 416 -2.10 6.21 -30.34
N GLN A 417 -1.16 7.12 -30.09
CA GLN A 417 0.18 7.09 -30.67
C GLN A 417 1.12 6.24 -29.83
N GLU A 418 1.06 6.37 -28.51
CA GLU A 418 1.84 5.56 -27.58
C GLU A 418 1.54 4.06 -27.76
N ALA A 419 0.27 3.70 -27.98
CA ALA A 419 -0.15 2.32 -28.23
C ALA A 419 0.44 1.69 -29.50
N LYS A 420 0.90 2.50 -30.47
CA LYS A 420 1.53 2.02 -31.72
C LYS A 420 3.03 1.80 -31.59
N LEU A 421 3.64 2.25 -30.49
CA LEU A 421 5.08 2.13 -30.31
C LEU A 421 5.48 0.66 -30.18
N PRO A 422 6.56 0.22 -30.86
CA PRO A 422 7.12 -1.11 -30.64
C PRO A 422 7.46 -1.33 -29.17
N ARG A 423 7.36 -2.58 -28.72
CA ARG A 423 7.84 -2.98 -27.40
C ARG A 423 9.30 -2.54 -27.25
N HIS A 424 9.68 -2.07 -26.06
CA HIS A 424 11.03 -1.58 -25.76
C HIS A 424 11.47 -0.31 -26.53
N ALA A 425 10.59 0.36 -27.29
CA ALA A 425 10.91 1.66 -27.90
C ALA A 425 11.15 2.78 -26.87
N TYR A 426 10.52 2.66 -25.69
CA TYR A 426 10.61 3.63 -24.59
C TYR A 426 10.96 2.92 -23.28
N MET A 427 12.14 3.20 -22.73
CA MET A 427 12.72 2.51 -21.55
C MET A 427 13.59 3.42 -20.65
N PRO A 428 13.17 4.66 -20.32
CA PRO A 428 14.00 5.56 -19.52
C PRO A 428 14.21 5.08 -18.07
N PHE A 429 13.34 4.18 -17.59
CA PHE A 429 13.45 3.54 -16.28
C PHE A 429 14.08 2.14 -16.34
N GLY A 430 14.66 1.75 -17.48
CA GLY A 430 15.20 0.41 -17.71
C GLY A 430 14.12 -0.61 -18.08
N ASN A 431 14.44 -1.89 -17.91
CA ASN A 431 13.60 -3.03 -18.31
C ASN A 431 13.70 -4.20 -17.32
N GLY A 432 12.65 -5.03 -17.31
CA GLY A 432 12.58 -6.29 -16.55
C GLY A 432 12.54 -6.09 -15.04
N GLU A 433 12.93 -7.12 -14.29
CA GLU A 433 12.96 -7.12 -12.81
C GLU A 433 13.90 -6.08 -12.21
N ARG A 434 14.82 -5.54 -13.02
CA ARG A 434 15.76 -4.48 -12.64
C ARG A 434 15.42 -3.12 -13.27
N ALA A 435 14.17 -2.94 -13.70
CA ALA A 435 13.59 -1.63 -13.95
C ALA A 435 13.51 -0.82 -12.64
N CYS A 436 13.47 0.50 -12.75
CA CYS A 436 13.48 1.39 -11.59
C CYS A 436 12.25 1.14 -10.71
N ILE A 437 12.50 0.63 -9.49
CA ILE A 437 11.49 0.42 -8.46
C ILE A 437 10.83 1.75 -8.01
N GLY A 438 11.61 2.83 -8.01
CA GLY A 438 11.19 4.18 -7.63
C GLY A 438 10.48 4.98 -8.73
N ARG A 439 10.13 4.36 -9.86
CA ARG A 439 9.54 5.07 -11.02
C ARG A 439 8.29 5.88 -10.67
N GLN A 440 7.36 5.30 -9.91
CA GLN A 440 6.14 6.00 -9.51
C GLN A 440 6.44 7.20 -8.61
N PHE A 441 7.38 7.03 -7.68
CA PHE A 441 7.84 8.08 -6.78
C PHE A 441 8.39 9.27 -7.55
N ALA A 442 9.34 9.00 -8.46
CA ALA A 442 9.99 10.03 -9.27
C ALA A 442 9.00 10.80 -10.15
N LEU A 443 8.06 10.11 -10.81
CA LEU A 443 7.08 10.77 -11.68
C LEU A 443 6.01 11.54 -10.89
N THR A 444 5.61 11.04 -9.72
CA THR A 444 4.68 11.74 -8.82
C THR A 444 5.31 13.04 -8.32
N GLU A 445 6.55 12.97 -7.82
CA GLU A 445 7.31 14.14 -7.38
C GLU A 445 7.51 15.13 -8.53
N ALA A 446 8.00 14.66 -9.68
CA ALA A 446 8.31 15.53 -10.80
C ALA A 446 7.06 16.24 -11.34
N LYS A 447 5.93 15.52 -11.45
CA LYS A 447 4.65 16.09 -11.90
C LYS A 447 4.14 17.14 -10.91
N LEU A 448 4.18 16.86 -9.60
CA LEU A 448 3.76 17.79 -8.57
C LEU A 448 4.63 19.06 -8.55
N ALA A 449 5.95 18.90 -8.57
CA ALA A 449 6.89 20.01 -8.56
C ALA A 449 6.72 20.89 -9.81
N LEU A 450 6.61 20.27 -10.99
CA LEU A 450 6.40 21.00 -12.24
C LEU A 450 5.05 21.74 -12.27
N ALA A 451 3.99 21.11 -11.77
CA ALA A 451 2.68 21.76 -11.63
C ALA A 451 2.75 22.99 -10.71
N LEU A 452 3.43 22.89 -9.56
CA LEU A 452 3.58 24.01 -8.64
C LEU A 452 4.47 25.12 -9.21
N MET A 453 5.54 24.77 -9.92
CA MET A 453 6.37 25.73 -10.63
C MET A 453 5.55 26.55 -11.64
N LEU A 454 4.79 25.87 -12.51
CA LEU A 454 3.97 26.51 -13.55
C LEU A 454 2.75 27.25 -13.00
N ARG A 455 2.17 26.78 -11.90
CA ARG A 455 1.08 27.47 -11.21
C ARG A 455 1.55 28.83 -10.68
N ASN A 456 2.73 28.85 -10.06
CA ASN A 456 3.20 30.01 -9.32
C ASN A 456 3.97 31.00 -10.17
N PHE A 457 4.76 30.54 -11.14
CA PHE A 457 5.73 31.38 -11.84
C PHE A 457 5.55 31.40 -13.35
N GLN A 458 5.85 32.56 -13.93
CA GLN A 458 6.20 32.70 -15.33
C GLN A 458 7.72 32.65 -15.45
N PHE A 459 8.21 31.77 -16.31
CA PHE A 459 9.64 31.61 -16.55
C PHE A 459 10.10 32.38 -17.79
N THR A 460 11.31 32.94 -17.71
CA THR A 460 12.03 33.49 -18.85
C THR A 460 13.49 33.05 -18.83
N ASP A 461 14.06 32.85 -20.01
CA ASP A 461 15.50 32.67 -20.20
C ASP A 461 16.10 34.04 -20.51
N ALA A 462 16.70 34.67 -19.50
CA ALA A 462 17.25 36.02 -19.62
C ALA A 462 18.56 36.08 -20.43
N HIS A 463 19.23 34.94 -20.64
CA HIS A 463 20.57 34.86 -21.20
C HIS A 463 20.64 34.11 -22.53
N ASP A 464 19.50 33.67 -23.05
CA ASP A 464 19.42 32.75 -24.20
C ASP A 464 20.40 31.57 -24.04
N TYR A 465 20.22 30.85 -22.94
CA TYR A 465 21.08 29.77 -22.50
C TYR A 465 21.42 28.79 -23.65
N GLN A 466 22.73 28.61 -23.87
CA GLN A 466 23.25 27.68 -24.86
C GLN A 466 23.32 26.29 -24.25
N PHE A 467 22.54 25.37 -24.80
CA PHE A 467 22.38 24.03 -24.25
C PHE A 467 23.70 23.28 -24.12
N ARG A 468 24.02 22.90 -22.88
CA ARG A 468 25.17 22.07 -22.53
C ARG A 468 24.72 20.97 -21.59
N ILE A 469 25.30 19.79 -21.76
CA ILE A 469 25.00 18.65 -20.89
C ILE A 469 26.20 18.41 -19.99
N LYS A 470 25.94 18.36 -18.68
CA LYS A 470 26.88 17.79 -17.71
C LYS A 470 26.65 16.29 -17.66
N GLU A 471 27.69 15.51 -17.95
CA GLU A 471 27.64 14.05 -17.86
C GLU A 471 28.45 13.56 -16.64
N THR A 472 27.73 12.95 -15.70
CA THR A 472 28.30 12.06 -14.70
C THR A 472 27.82 10.65 -15.03
N LEU A 473 27.47 9.83 -14.03
CA LEU A 473 26.71 8.61 -14.29
C LEU A 473 25.35 8.91 -14.94
N THR A 474 24.81 10.09 -14.63
CA THR A 474 23.57 10.65 -15.17
C THR A 474 23.84 11.90 -16.01
N ILE A 475 22.83 12.39 -16.72
CA ILE A 475 22.91 13.61 -17.52
C ILE A 475 21.96 14.70 -17.00
N LYS A 476 22.38 15.97 -17.05
CA LYS A 476 21.52 17.13 -16.79
C LYS A 476 22.02 18.38 -17.53
N PRO A 477 21.17 19.41 -17.75
CA PRO A 477 21.63 20.70 -18.26
C PRO A 477 22.69 21.33 -17.35
N ASP A 478 23.78 21.80 -17.93
CA ASP A 478 24.93 22.37 -17.20
C ASP A 478 24.85 23.89 -17.08
N GLY A 479 24.84 24.43 -15.87
CA GLY A 479 24.77 25.89 -15.66
C GLY A 479 23.48 26.53 -16.19
N PHE A 480 22.39 25.77 -16.29
CA PHE A 480 21.11 26.27 -16.77
C PHE A 480 20.45 27.19 -15.72
N THR A 481 20.24 28.45 -16.09
CA THR A 481 19.60 29.46 -15.26
C THR A 481 18.32 30.00 -15.89
N VAL A 482 17.36 30.36 -15.04
CA VAL A 482 16.10 30.98 -15.46
C VAL A 482 15.74 32.12 -14.52
N ARG A 483 14.87 33.03 -14.97
CA ARG A 483 14.18 33.97 -14.09
C ARG A 483 12.74 33.51 -13.89
N ALA A 484 12.25 33.62 -12.67
CA ALA A 484 10.90 33.20 -12.30
C ALA A 484 10.16 34.34 -11.61
N ARG A 485 9.12 34.86 -12.26
CA ARG A 485 8.25 35.90 -11.70
C ARG A 485 6.90 35.31 -11.31
N ARG A 486 6.37 35.65 -10.13
CA ARG A 486 4.99 35.27 -9.75
C ARG A 486 3.97 35.66 -10.83
N ARG A 487 3.14 34.70 -11.24
CA ARG A 487 2.04 34.94 -12.19
C ARG A 487 0.96 35.80 -11.54
N ARG A 488 0.52 36.84 -12.24
CA ARG A 488 -0.54 37.76 -11.84
C ARG A 488 -1.91 37.09 -12.02
N PRO A 489 -2.96 37.52 -11.30
CA PRO A 489 -4.29 36.92 -11.42
C PRO A 489 -4.85 36.86 -12.84
N HIS A 490 -4.61 37.89 -13.68
CA HIS A 490 -5.07 37.92 -15.07
C HIS A 490 -4.27 37.00 -16.02
N GLU A 491 -3.10 36.52 -15.57
CA GLU A 491 -2.26 35.59 -16.32
C GLU A 491 -2.65 34.14 -16.04
N ARG A 492 -3.46 33.90 -14.99
CA ARG A 492 -4.05 32.61 -14.66
C ARG A 492 -5.40 32.51 -15.38
N ILE A 493 -5.60 31.46 -16.15
CA ILE A 493 -6.89 31.22 -16.81
C ILE A 493 -7.90 30.95 -15.69
N ALA A 494 -8.85 31.88 -15.51
CA ALA A 494 -10.03 31.62 -14.70
C ALA A 494 -10.89 30.61 -15.47
N ALA A 495 -10.58 29.33 -15.31
CA ALA A 495 -11.45 28.29 -15.83
C ALA A 495 -12.79 28.43 -15.09
N ALA A 496 -13.82 28.86 -15.80
CA ALA A 496 -15.18 28.48 -15.44
C ALA A 496 -15.15 26.96 -15.23
N PRO A 497 -15.79 26.42 -14.17
CA PRO A 497 -15.80 24.99 -13.96
C PRO A 497 -16.22 24.33 -15.26
N VAL A 498 -15.28 23.65 -15.92
CA VAL A 498 -15.57 22.95 -17.16
C VAL A 498 -16.59 21.91 -16.72
N ALA A 499 -17.83 22.12 -17.14
CA ALA A 499 -18.88 21.13 -17.12
C ALA A 499 -18.44 20.01 -18.08
N GLY A 500 -17.43 19.24 -17.67
CA GLY A 500 -17.15 17.95 -18.24
C GLY A 500 -18.37 17.12 -17.93
N THR A 501 -19.19 16.92 -18.95
CA THR A 501 -20.25 15.93 -19.01
C THR A 501 -19.65 14.53 -18.85
N ALA A 502 -19.17 14.21 -17.66
CA ALA A 502 -19.30 12.88 -17.12
C ALA A 502 -20.65 12.92 -16.40
N GLN A 503 -21.71 12.53 -17.13
CA GLN A 503 -22.87 11.98 -16.45
C GLN A 503 -22.29 10.86 -15.56
N ALA A 504 -22.28 11.11 -14.25
CA ALA A 504 -22.17 10.02 -13.31
C ALA A 504 -23.25 9.01 -13.74
N PRO A 505 -22.91 7.74 -13.99
CA PRO A 505 -23.94 6.75 -14.19
C PRO A 505 -24.85 6.87 -12.98
N GLN A 506 -26.13 7.17 -13.24
CA GLN A 506 -27.18 7.16 -12.24
C GLN A 506 -27.05 5.86 -11.45
N ALA A 507 -27.28 5.94 -10.13
CA ALA A 507 -27.34 4.79 -9.25
C ALA A 507 -28.00 3.62 -9.96
N GLY A 508 -27.27 2.51 -10.10
CA GLY A 508 -27.77 1.31 -10.76
C GLY A 508 -29.11 0.88 -10.14
N PRO A 509 -30.05 0.33 -10.93
CA PRO A 509 -31.33 -0.13 -10.41
C PRO A 509 -31.15 -1.29 -9.41
N ASP A 510 -32.15 -1.56 -8.56
CA ASP A 510 -32.25 -2.76 -7.69
C ASP A 510 -31.88 -4.05 -8.45
N VAL A 511 -30.66 -4.56 -8.27
CA VAL A 511 -30.22 -5.86 -8.81
C VAL A 511 -30.63 -6.95 -7.82
N GLN A 512 -31.39 -7.94 -8.29
CA GLN A 512 -31.85 -9.09 -7.50
C GLN A 512 -31.19 -10.37 -8.02
N GLY A 513 -30.34 -10.98 -7.19
CA GLY A 513 -29.54 -12.16 -7.53
C GLY A 513 -30.28 -13.49 -7.46
N GLY A 514 -31.41 -13.54 -6.74
CA GLY A 514 -32.29 -14.71 -6.69
C GLY A 514 -31.63 -16.02 -6.22
N GLY A 515 -30.56 -15.94 -5.42
CA GLY A 515 -29.80 -17.11 -4.93
C GLY A 515 -28.84 -17.73 -5.94
N ARG A 516 -28.52 -17.05 -7.04
CA ARG A 516 -27.58 -17.57 -8.06
C ARG A 516 -26.15 -17.65 -7.51
N PRO A 517 -25.39 -18.75 -7.74
CA PRO A 517 -24.00 -18.86 -7.33
C PRO A 517 -23.08 -17.86 -8.05
N LEU A 518 -22.22 -17.16 -7.30
CA LEU A 518 -21.26 -16.19 -7.82
C LEU A 518 -19.87 -16.34 -7.16
N ALA A 519 -18.85 -16.68 -7.94
CA ALA A 519 -17.47 -16.78 -7.46
C ALA A 519 -16.70 -15.46 -7.68
N VAL A 520 -16.24 -14.81 -6.61
CA VAL A 520 -15.30 -13.67 -6.68
C VAL A 520 -13.88 -14.19 -6.48
N LEU A 521 -13.01 -13.99 -7.46
CA LEU A 521 -11.63 -14.48 -7.45
C LEU A 521 -10.63 -13.32 -7.45
N CYS A 522 -9.62 -13.38 -6.59
CA CYS A 522 -8.65 -12.30 -6.38
C CYS A 522 -7.22 -12.72 -6.77
N GLY A 523 -6.54 -11.84 -7.52
CA GLY A 523 -5.09 -11.87 -7.70
C GLY A 523 -4.48 -10.56 -7.19
N SER A 524 -3.77 -10.57 -6.05
CA SER A 524 -3.21 -9.36 -5.43
C SER A 524 -1.90 -9.66 -4.66
N SER A 525 -0.93 -8.74 -4.73
CA SER A 525 0.26 -8.75 -3.85
C SER A 525 0.23 -7.60 -2.84
N LEU A 526 -0.15 -6.40 -3.28
CA LEU A 526 -0.04 -5.16 -2.49
C LEU A 526 -1.39 -4.61 -2.00
N GLY A 527 -2.47 -5.42 -2.08
CA GLY A 527 -3.76 -5.14 -1.43
C GLY A 527 -4.81 -4.41 -2.26
N THR A 528 -4.46 -3.58 -3.25
CA THR A 528 -5.46 -2.78 -4.01
C THR A 528 -6.50 -3.63 -4.76
N ALA A 529 -6.08 -4.70 -5.44
CA ALA A 529 -7.01 -5.62 -6.10
C ALA A 529 -7.85 -6.43 -5.10
N ARG A 530 -7.33 -6.67 -3.88
CA ARG A 530 -8.06 -7.34 -2.80
C ARG A 530 -9.22 -6.48 -2.31
N GLU A 531 -8.98 -5.20 -2.04
CA GLU A 531 -10.01 -4.28 -1.56
C GLU A 531 -11.20 -4.19 -2.54
N LEU A 532 -10.92 -4.14 -3.85
CA LEU A 532 -11.96 -4.17 -4.89
C LEU A 532 -12.70 -5.51 -4.96
N ALA A 533 -12.00 -6.64 -4.79
CA ALA A 533 -12.63 -7.96 -4.74
C ALA A 533 -13.55 -8.12 -3.51
N GLU A 534 -13.12 -7.62 -2.36
CA GLU A 534 -13.92 -7.57 -1.13
C GLU A 534 -15.16 -6.68 -1.31
N GLN A 535 -15.04 -5.55 -2.03
CA GLN A 535 -16.17 -4.68 -2.36
C GLN A 535 -17.19 -5.38 -3.27
N VAL A 536 -16.75 -6.08 -4.32
CA VAL A 536 -17.64 -6.85 -5.21
C VAL A 536 -18.35 -7.96 -4.44
N HIS A 537 -17.61 -8.71 -3.61
CA HIS A 537 -18.16 -9.80 -2.81
C HIS A 537 -19.24 -9.31 -1.85
N ALA A 538 -18.97 -8.23 -1.12
CA ALA A 538 -19.95 -7.61 -0.23
C ALA A 538 -21.20 -7.13 -0.98
N GLY A 539 -21.03 -6.51 -2.15
CA GLY A 539 -22.15 -6.08 -2.99
C GLY A 539 -22.99 -7.24 -3.53
N ALA A 540 -22.36 -8.36 -3.89
CA ALA A 540 -23.05 -9.52 -4.46
C ALA A 540 -23.92 -10.22 -3.40
N LEU A 541 -23.42 -10.30 -2.16
CA LEU A 541 -24.20 -10.78 -1.03
C LEU A 541 -25.40 -9.87 -0.75
N ALA A 542 -25.23 -8.55 -0.78
CA ALA A 542 -26.33 -7.60 -0.61
C ALA A 542 -27.41 -7.72 -1.70
N ALA A 543 -27.00 -7.99 -2.95
CA ALA A 543 -27.91 -8.19 -4.07
C ALA A 543 -28.60 -9.58 -4.05
N GLY A 544 -28.28 -10.47 -3.10
CA GLY A 544 -28.94 -11.78 -2.96
C GLY A 544 -28.36 -12.90 -3.84
N PHE A 545 -27.07 -12.82 -4.21
CA PHE A 545 -26.33 -13.94 -4.82
C PHE A 545 -25.72 -14.86 -3.74
N ASP A 546 -25.54 -16.15 -4.05
CA ASP A 546 -24.74 -17.07 -3.22
C ASP A 546 -23.26 -16.89 -3.58
N ALA A 547 -22.62 -15.88 -2.96
CA ALA A 547 -21.31 -15.38 -3.37
C ALA A 547 -20.14 -15.84 -2.48
N THR A 548 -19.03 -16.28 -3.09
CA THR A 548 -17.77 -16.65 -2.40
C THR A 548 -16.61 -15.74 -2.81
N LEU A 549 -15.65 -15.49 -1.92
CA LEU A 549 -14.39 -14.77 -2.23
C LEU A 549 -13.19 -15.67 -1.94
N ARG A 550 -12.33 -15.90 -2.93
CA ARG A 550 -11.10 -16.72 -2.81
C ARG A 550 -9.94 -16.15 -3.63
N ASP A 551 -8.71 -16.51 -3.27
CA ASP A 551 -7.56 -16.23 -4.15
C ASP A 551 -7.55 -17.15 -5.37
N LEU A 552 -6.96 -16.67 -6.46
CA LEU A 552 -6.80 -17.46 -7.68
C LEU A 552 -5.99 -18.74 -7.43
N ASP A 553 -5.00 -18.69 -6.53
CA ASP A 553 -4.21 -19.86 -6.17
C ASP A 553 -4.97 -20.88 -5.31
N ASP A 554 -5.95 -20.44 -4.51
CA ASP A 554 -6.78 -21.33 -3.68
C ASP A 554 -7.73 -22.20 -4.53
N VAL A 555 -8.07 -21.72 -5.73
CA VAL A 555 -9.00 -22.40 -6.65
C VAL A 555 -8.29 -22.98 -7.88
N ALA A 556 -6.96 -22.93 -7.93
CA ALA A 556 -6.18 -23.28 -9.11
C ALA A 556 -6.41 -24.73 -9.60
N ASP A 557 -6.72 -25.67 -8.69
CA ASP A 557 -7.03 -27.07 -9.02
C ASP A 557 -8.52 -27.33 -9.31
N ALA A 558 -9.39 -26.38 -8.96
CA ALA A 558 -10.85 -26.55 -8.98
C ALA A 558 -11.56 -25.26 -9.42
N LEU A 559 -11.19 -24.79 -10.62
CA LEU A 559 -11.77 -23.59 -11.23
C LEU A 559 -13.27 -23.77 -11.55
N PRO A 560 -14.10 -22.72 -11.41
CA PRO A 560 -15.55 -22.81 -11.56
C PRO A 560 -15.97 -23.05 -13.02
N THR A 561 -16.63 -24.18 -13.31
CA THR A 561 -17.02 -24.56 -14.68
C THR A 561 -18.42 -24.09 -15.11
N SER A 562 -19.23 -23.58 -14.19
CA SER A 562 -20.59 -23.09 -14.43
C SER A 562 -20.99 -21.97 -13.47
N GLY A 563 -22.03 -21.19 -13.80
CA GLY A 563 -22.53 -20.10 -12.96
C GLY A 563 -21.89 -18.75 -13.28
N LEU A 564 -21.67 -17.91 -12.27
CA LEU A 564 -21.07 -16.57 -12.44
C LEU A 564 -19.69 -16.50 -11.79
N ALA A 565 -18.72 -15.88 -12.45
CA ALA A 565 -17.41 -15.57 -11.88
C ALA A 565 -17.01 -14.10 -12.10
N VAL A 566 -16.59 -13.40 -11.05
CA VAL A 566 -16.02 -12.06 -11.12
C VAL A 566 -14.57 -12.10 -10.65
N ILE A 567 -13.64 -11.70 -11.50
CA ILE A 567 -12.21 -11.82 -11.24
C ILE A 567 -11.59 -10.43 -11.15
N ILE A 568 -10.93 -10.13 -10.03
CA ILE A 568 -10.15 -8.90 -9.86
C ILE A 568 -8.68 -9.29 -9.74
N ALA A 569 -7.87 -8.89 -10.71
CA ALA A 569 -6.47 -9.31 -10.78
C ALA A 569 -5.53 -8.12 -11.02
N ALA A 570 -4.43 -8.07 -10.27
CA ALA A 570 -3.31 -7.17 -10.54
C ALA A 570 -2.28 -7.79 -11.50
N THR A 571 -1.34 -7.00 -11.99
CA THR A 571 -0.17 -7.47 -12.76
C THR A 571 1.10 -6.89 -12.17
N TYR A 572 2.18 -7.69 -12.06
CA TYR A 572 3.48 -7.25 -11.56
C TYR A 572 4.57 -7.70 -12.53
N ASN A 573 5.22 -6.76 -13.21
CA ASN A 573 6.20 -7.05 -14.28
C ASN A 573 5.67 -8.01 -15.37
N GLY A 574 4.35 -8.00 -15.58
CA GLY A 574 3.68 -8.88 -16.54
C GLY A 574 3.44 -10.30 -16.07
N ARG A 575 3.81 -10.59 -14.82
CA ARG A 575 3.56 -11.84 -14.14
C ARG A 575 2.41 -11.69 -13.15
N ALA A 576 1.94 -12.84 -12.67
CA ALA A 576 0.92 -12.93 -11.66
C ALA A 576 1.34 -12.31 -10.32
N PRO A 577 0.39 -11.74 -9.57
CA PRO A 577 0.56 -11.41 -8.16
C PRO A 577 0.77 -12.66 -7.31
N ASP A 578 1.22 -12.47 -6.07
CA ASP A 578 1.55 -13.54 -5.12
C ASP A 578 0.40 -14.52 -4.91
N SER A 579 -0.83 -14.02 -4.85
CA SER A 579 -2.03 -14.85 -4.68
C SER A 579 -2.53 -15.53 -5.97
N ALA A 580 -1.74 -15.49 -7.05
CA ALA A 580 -2.07 -16.07 -8.34
C ALA A 580 -0.87 -16.72 -9.06
N ARG A 581 0.28 -16.90 -8.39
CA ARG A 581 1.51 -17.46 -8.99
C ARG A 581 1.33 -18.91 -9.40
N ARG A 582 0.60 -19.69 -8.60
CA ARG A 582 0.34 -21.11 -8.88
C ARG A 582 -0.56 -21.25 -10.12
N LEU A 583 -1.61 -20.43 -10.24
CA LEU A 583 -2.44 -20.41 -11.44
C LEU A 583 -1.61 -20.05 -12.68
N GLU A 584 -0.72 -19.06 -12.58
CA GLU A 584 0.19 -18.72 -13.68
C GLU A 584 1.09 -19.90 -14.09
N ALA A 585 1.67 -20.63 -13.13
CA ALA A 585 2.49 -21.81 -13.42
C ALA A 585 1.68 -22.92 -14.13
N LEU A 586 0.40 -23.10 -13.77
CA LEU A 586 -0.50 -24.04 -14.44
C LEU A 586 -0.87 -23.59 -15.86
N LEU A 587 -0.99 -22.28 -16.09
CA LEU A 587 -1.18 -21.69 -17.42
C LEU A 587 0.09 -21.81 -18.28
N ASP A 588 1.29 -21.64 -17.69
CA ASP A 588 2.58 -21.76 -18.36
C ASP A 588 2.88 -23.22 -18.76
N SER A 589 2.57 -24.18 -17.90
CA SER A 589 2.82 -25.61 -18.14
C SER A 589 1.80 -26.29 -19.06
N GLY A 590 0.69 -25.63 -19.38
CA GLY A 590 -0.40 -26.20 -20.17
C GLY A 590 -1.24 -27.24 -19.40
N ALA A 591 -1.04 -27.38 -18.09
CA ALA A 591 -1.78 -28.29 -17.22
C ALA A 591 -3.30 -28.01 -17.20
N THR A 592 -3.71 -26.80 -17.58
CA THR A 592 -5.11 -26.36 -17.69
C THR A 592 -5.74 -26.59 -19.06
N SER A 593 -5.03 -27.17 -20.02
CA SER A 593 -5.50 -27.36 -21.41
C SER A 593 -6.77 -28.20 -21.56
N GLY A 594 -7.08 -29.07 -20.58
CA GLY A 594 -8.31 -29.87 -20.52
C GLY A 594 -9.53 -29.13 -19.94
N TYR A 595 -9.35 -27.93 -19.37
CA TYR A 595 -10.42 -27.18 -18.71
C TYR A 595 -11.46 -26.66 -19.71
N ARG A 596 -12.75 -26.89 -19.44
CA ARG A 596 -13.88 -26.43 -20.26
C ARG A 596 -14.98 -25.88 -19.36
N ALA A 597 -15.53 -24.72 -19.70
CA ALA A 597 -16.54 -24.01 -18.90
C ALA A 597 -17.61 -23.32 -19.77
N PRO A 598 -18.31 -24.04 -20.67
CA PRO A 598 -19.30 -23.45 -21.58
C PRO A 598 -20.52 -22.84 -20.87
N ALA A 599 -20.78 -23.24 -19.62
CA ALA A 599 -21.89 -22.79 -18.80
C ALA A 599 -21.49 -21.70 -17.78
N LEU A 600 -20.27 -21.17 -17.85
CA LEU A 600 -19.78 -20.11 -16.98
C LEU A 600 -19.95 -18.75 -17.65
N SER A 601 -20.43 -17.76 -16.90
CA SER A 601 -20.33 -16.35 -17.29
C SER A 601 -19.28 -15.63 -16.46
N VAL A 602 -18.38 -14.88 -17.09
CA VAL A 602 -17.21 -14.29 -16.44
C VAL A 602 -17.11 -12.76 -16.63
N ALA A 603 -16.72 -12.06 -15.58
CA ALA A 603 -16.36 -10.64 -15.58
C ALA A 603 -14.94 -10.48 -15.04
N VAL A 604 -14.10 -9.66 -15.67
CA VAL A 604 -12.71 -9.44 -15.21
C VAL A 604 -12.41 -7.95 -15.12
N LEU A 605 -11.94 -7.49 -13.95
CA LEU A 605 -11.34 -6.17 -13.76
C LEU A 605 -9.84 -6.34 -13.52
N GLY A 606 -9.05 -5.71 -14.39
CA GLY A 606 -7.61 -5.71 -14.25
C GLY A 606 -7.10 -4.44 -13.57
N CYS A 607 -6.29 -4.60 -12.52
CA CYS A 607 -5.58 -3.53 -11.82
C CYS A 607 -4.16 -3.44 -12.40
N GLY A 608 -3.90 -2.42 -13.21
CA GLY A 608 -2.62 -2.23 -13.88
C GLY A 608 -2.09 -0.81 -13.68
N ASN A 609 -0.92 -0.55 -14.25
CA ASN A 609 -0.40 0.80 -14.38
C ASN A 609 0.20 0.96 -15.79
N SER A 610 -0.37 1.85 -16.59
CA SER A 610 -0.05 2.05 -18.01
C SER A 610 1.37 2.55 -18.23
N GLN A 611 2.02 3.02 -17.17
CA GLN A 611 3.43 3.30 -17.22
C GLN A 611 4.23 2.03 -17.61
N TRP A 612 3.82 0.83 -17.19
CA TRP A 612 4.56 -0.40 -17.48
C TRP A 612 4.18 -1.00 -18.85
N PRO A 613 5.13 -1.45 -19.69
CA PRO A 613 4.83 -2.13 -20.97
C PRO A 613 3.96 -3.38 -20.79
N THR A 614 4.00 -3.98 -19.61
CA THR A 614 3.21 -5.13 -19.20
C THR A 614 1.87 -4.74 -18.58
N TYR A 615 1.39 -3.53 -18.85
CA TYR A 615 0.09 -3.01 -18.43
C TYR A 615 -1.02 -4.04 -18.70
N GLN A 616 -1.77 -4.44 -17.67
CA GLN A 616 -2.84 -5.43 -17.76
C GLN A 616 -2.43 -6.84 -18.26
N ALA A 617 -1.14 -7.19 -18.34
CA ALA A 617 -0.72 -8.45 -18.98
C ALA A 617 -1.28 -9.71 -18.31
N PHE A 618 -1.14 -9.86 -16.98
CA PHE A 618 -1.71 -11.02 -16.28
C PHE A 618 -3.26 -11.03 -16.33
N PRO A 619 -3.98 -9.93 -16.04
CA PRO A 619 -5.45 -9.88 -16.18
C PRO A 619 -5.96 -10.20 -17.58
N ARG A 620 -5.25 -9.75 -18.64
CA ARG A 620 -5.55 -10.11 -20.03
C ARG A 620 -5.46 -11.62 -20.24
N ARG A 621 -4.37 -12.22 -19.76
CA ARG A 621 -4.13 -13.66 -19.86
C ARG A 621 -5.19 -14.49 -19.13
N VAL A 622 -5.62 -14.05 -17.94
CA VAL A 622 -6.71 -14.70 -17.20
C VAL A 622 -8.04 -14.60 -17.96
N TYR A 623 -8.37 -13.44 -18.51
CA TYR A 623 -9.57 -13.26 -19.32
C TYR A 623 -9.57 -14.14 -20.59
N GLU A 624 -8.44 -14.19 -21.30
CA GLU A 624 -8.25 -15.06 -22.48
C GLU A 624 -8.39 -16.55 -22.13
N PHE A 625 -7.81 -16.98 -21.00
CA PHE A 625 -7.93 -18.36 -20.54
C PHE A 625 -9.39 -18.79 -20.34
N PHE A 626 -10.21 -18.02 -19.61
CA PHE A 626 -11.62 -18.37 -19.37
C PHE A 626 -12.45 -18.35 -20.67
N THR A 627 -12.23 -17.36 -21.53
CA THR A 627 -12.97 -17.24 -22.79
C THR A 627 -12.62 -18.34 -23.78
N GLN A 628 -11.35 -18.73 -23.90
CA GLN A 628 -10.93 -19.88 -24.73
C GLN A 628 -11.48 -21.22 -24.21
N ALA A 629 -11.70 -21.34 -22.89
CA ALA A 629 -12.34 -22.50 -22.29
C ALA A 629 -13.87 -22.57 -22.50
N GLY A 630 -14.47 -21.57 -23.16
CA GLY A 630 -15.89 -21.52 -23.50
C GLY A 630 -16.75 -20.65 -22.58
N ALA A 631 -16.17 -19.96 -21.59
CA ALA A 631 -16.93 -19.07 -20.72
C ALA A 631 -17.43 -17.82 -21.48
N SER A 632 -18.65 -17.39 -21.19
CA SER A 632 -19.29 -16.22 -21.80
C SER A 632 -18.97 -14.93 -21.02
N PRO A 633 -18.39 -13.88 -21.63
CA PRO A 633 -18.16 -12.62 -20.94
C PRO A 633 -19.49 -11.93 -20.54
N LEU A 634 -19.62 -11.54 -19.27
CA LEU A 634 -20.79 -10.77 -18.77
C LEU A 634 -20.77 -9.32 -19.26
N LEU A 635 -19.58 -8.72 -19.32
CA LEU A 635 -19.32 -7.37 -19.78
C LEU A 635 -17.88 -7.27 -20.29
N PRO A 636 -17.52 -6.21 -21.04
CA PRO A 636 -16.15 -5.99 -21.44
C PRO A 636 -15.18 -5.97 -20.25
N ARG A 637 -13.97 -6.53 -20.45
CA ARG A 637 -12.92 -6.52 -19.43
C ARG A 637 -12.62 -5.09 -18.98
N GLY A 638 -12.63 -4.86 -17.68
CA GLY A 638 -12.31 -3.59 -17.06
C GLY A 638 -10.81 -3.37 -16.93
N GLU A 639 -10.40 -2.12 -16.96
CA GLU A 639 -9.03 -1.69 -16.74
C GLU A 639 -8.99 -0.50 -15.79
N ALA A 640 -8.46 -0.72 -14.58
CA ALA A 640 -8.13 0.35 -13.65
C ALA A 640 -6.63 0.65 -13.76
N ASP A 641 -6.30 1.91 -14.10
CA ASP A 641 -4.94 2.36 -14.36
C ASP A 641 -4.39 3.21 -13.21
N GLY A 642 -3.34 2.73 -12.55
CA GLY A 642 -2.65 3.46 -11.49
C GLY A 642 -1.91 4.72 -11.94
N ASN A 643 -1.76 4.96 -13.26
CA ASN A 643 -1.28 6.24 -13.79
C ASN A 643 -2.42 7.25 -14.05
N GLY A 644 -3.66 6.79 -14.07
CA GLY A 644 -4.86 7.60 -14.29
C GLY A 644 -5.71 7.73 -13.04
N ASP A 645 -6.99 8.08 -13.22
CA ASP A 645 -7.98 8.05 -12.14
C ASP A 645 -8.42 6.61 -11.88
N PHE A 646 -7.55 5.87 -11.18
CA PHE A 646 -7.75 4.46 -10.84
C PHE A 646 -9.10 4.24 -10.15
N ASP A 647 -9.41 5.10 -9.18
CA ASP A 647 -10.60 4.99 -8.34
C ASP A 647 -11.87 5.19 -9.20
N GLN A 648 -11.91 6.20 -10.06
CA GLN A 648 -13.04 6.41 -10.99
C GLN A 648 -13.18 5.27 -12.02
N ALA A 649 -12.08 4.77 -12.57
CA ALA A 649 -12.12 3.68 -13.56
C ALA A 649 -12.69 2.39 -12.94
N ALA A 650 -12.27 2.07 -11.71
CA ALA A 650 -12.81 0.96 -10.94
C ALA A 650 -14.30 1.16 -10.62
N GLU A 651 -14.69 2.33 -10.11
CA GLU A 651 -16.10 2.65 -9.80
C GLU A 651 -17.02 2.54 -11.02
N ARG A 652 -16.59 3.07 -12.18
CA ARG A 652 -17.36 2.98 -13.43
C ARG A 652 -17.56 1.55 -13.88
N TRP A 653 -16.50 0.73 -13.80
CA TRP A 653 -16.60 -0.68 -14.18
C TRP A 653 -17.50 -1.46 -13.22
N LEU A 654 -17.41 -1.19 -11.91
CA LEU A 654 -18.30 -1.77 -10.92
C LEU A 654 -19.77 -1.43 -11.20
N ALA A 655 -20.09 -0.20 -11.61
CA ALA A 655 -21.45 0.18 -12.00
C ALA A 655 -21.98 -0.64 -13.20
N LEU A 656 -21.15 -0.88 -14.22
CA LEU A 656 -21.49 -1.71 -15.38
C LEU A 656 -21.67 -3.19 -15.01
N LEU A 657 -20.84 -3.70 -14.09
CA LEU A 657 -20.98 -5.06 -13.57
C LEU A 657 -22.36 -5.27 -12.96
N TRP A 658 -22.81 -4.35 -12.12
CA TRP A 658 -24.14 -4.43 -11.49
C TRP A 658 -25.27 -4.40 -12.52
N GLN A 659 -25.18 -3.56 -13.55
CA GLN A 659 -26.16 -3.54 -14.64
C GLN A 659 -26.20 -4.86 -15.43
N ALA A 660 -25.05 -5.45 -15.74
CA ALA A 660 -24.97 -6.71 -16.48
C ALA A 660 -25.57 -7.89 -15.68
N LEU A 661 -25.43 -7.87 -14.36
CA LEU A 661 -26.02 -8.88 -13.48
C LEU A 661 -27.56 -8.81 -13.42
N GLN A 662 -28.17 -7.67 -13.76
CA GLN A 662 -29.62 -7.46 -13.78
C GLN A 662 -30.30 -8.03 -15.04
N ALA A 663 -29.61 -8.06 -16.18
CA ALA A 663 -30.21 -8.40 -17.48
C ALA A 663 -30.48 -9.91 -17.70
N GLY A 664 -30.16 -10.77 -16.73
CA GLY A 664 -30.40 -12.22 -16.79
C GLY A 664 -31.79 -12.61 -16.26
N ASP A 665 -32.80 -12.47 -17.11
CA ASP A 665 -34.18 -12.97 -17.08
C ASP A 665 -34.96 -13.08 -15.76
N SER A 666 -35.96 -12.20 -15.68
CA SER A 666 -37.19 -12.25 -14.90
C SER A 666 -38.07 -13.47 -15.23
N VAL A 667 -38.34 -14.33 -14.24
CA VAL A 667 -39.43 -15.32 -14.24
C VAL A 667 -40.60 -14.77 -13.43
N GLY A 668 -41.79 -14.79 -14.05
CA GLY A 668 -42.94 -13.97 -13.67
C GLY A 668 -43.74 -14.37 -12.42
N GLY A 669 -44.52 -13.39 -11.96
CA GLY A 669 -45.61 -13.55 -11.00
C GLY A 669 -46.68 -12.47 -11.24
N PRO A 670 -47.98 -12.76 -10.97
CA PRO A 670 -49.10 -12.09 -11.61
C PRO A 670 -49.40 -10.69 -11.07
N ALA A 671 -49.91 -9.84 -11.96
CA ALA A 671 -50.38 -8.50 -11.67
C ALA A 671 -51.71 -8.52 -10.89
N HIS A 672 -51.70 -7.89 -9.72
CA HIS A 672 -52.93 -7.43 -9.05
C HIS A 672 -52.86 -5.92 -8.83
N GLY A 673 -53.97 -5.26 -9.17
CA GLY A 673 -54.09 -3.80 -9.25
C GLY A 673 -53.68 -3.10 -7.96
N THR A 674 -52.84 -2.07 -8.10
CA THR A 674 -52.40 -1.24 -6.98
C THR A 674 -53.32 -0.01 -6.86
N PRO A 675 -53.70 0.43 -5.64
CA PRO A 675 -54.54 1.62 -5.44
C PRO A 675 -53.83 2.91 -5.90
N PRO A 676 -54.56 4.03 -6.08
CA PRO A 676 -54.01 5.31 -6.57
C PRO A 676 -53.00 5.98 -5.62
N VAL A 677 -52.80 5.41 -4.43
CA VAL A 677 -51.83 5.86 -3.44
C VAL A 677 -50.96 4.67 -3.06
N ARG A 678 -49.67 4.73 -3.42
CA ARG A 678 -48.66 3.84 -2.83
C ARG A 678 -48.13 4.51 -1.58
N VAL A 679 -48.45 3.93 -0.44
CA VAL A 679 -47.81 4.27 0.84
C VAL A 679 -46.63 3.32 0.98
N GLN A 680 -45.41 3.86 0.93
CA GLN A 680 -44.21 3.11 1.27
C GLN A 680 -43.86 3.45 2.71
N ILE A 681 -44.15 2.53 3.63
CA ILE A 681 -43.75 2.62 5.02
C ILE A 681 -42.37 1.98 5.10
N ARG A 682 -41.36 2.75 5.52
CA ARG A 682 -40.04 2.22 5.86
C ARG A 682 -39.74 2.59 7.29
N ASP A 683 -39.37 1.60 8.09
CA ASP A 683 -38.87 1.87 9.45
C ASP A 683 -37.46 2.45 9.36
N VAL A 684 -37.11 3.31 10.31
CA VAL A 684 -35.74 3.79 10.55
C VAL A 684 -34.76 2.61 10.65
N ALA A 685 -35.17 1.49 11.23
CA ALA A 685 -34.34 0.30 11.28
C ALA A 685 -33.96 -0.23 9.88
N GLU A 686 -34.91 -0.22 8.95
CA GLU A 686 -34.72 -0.64 7.55
C GLU A 686 -33.92 0.37 6.75
N ILE A 687 -34.18 1.67 6.94
CA ILE A 687 -33.41 2.76 6.35
C ILE A 687 -31.95 2.65 6.83
N ARG A 688 -31.77 2.46 8.14
CA ARG A 688 -30.45 2.29 8.77
C ARG A 688 -29.74 1.08 8.19
N ALA A 689 -30.38 -0.08 8.10
CA ALA A 689 -29.80 -1.27 7.48
C ALA A 689 -29.33 -1.01 6.04
N SER A 690 -30.10 -0.26 5.24
CA SER A 690 -29.72 0.08 3.85
C SER A 690 -28.55 1.08 3.72
N THR A 691 -28.22 1.83 4.77
CA THR A 691 -27.06 2.76 4.79
C THR A 691 -25.78 2.14 5.36
N LEU A 692 -25.91 1.04 6.09
CA LEU A 692 -24.80 0.33 6.71
C LEU A 692 -24.19 -0.66 5.70
N PRO A 693 -22.95 -1.16 5.93
CA PRO A 693 -22.35 -2.15 5.05
C PRO A 693 -23.25 -3.37 4.83
N ALA A 694 -23.22 -3.94 3.63
CA ALA A 694 -24.08 -5.02 3.14
C ALA A 694 -24.23 -6.24 4.07
N ASN A 695 -23.22 -6.53 4.89
CA ASN A 695 -23.22 -7.63 5.85
C ASN A 695 -23.84 -7.30 7.22
N THR A 696 -24.41 -6.10 7.39
CA THR A 696 -25.01 -5.65 8.65
C THR A 696 -26.46 -6.11 8.76
N GLN A 697 -26.78 -6.79 9.86
CA GLN A 697 -28.10 -7.36 10.12
C GLN A 697 -28.57 -7.05 11.54
N GLY A 698 -29.85 -7.29 11.82
CA GLY A 698 -30.46 -7.05 13.13
C GLY A 698 -30.38 -8.26 14.06
N PHE A 699 -29.62 -8.14 15.14
CA PHE A 699 -29.50 -9.12 16.21
C PHE A 699 -30.51 -8.82 17.32
N THR A 700 -31.17 -9.83 17.86
CA THR A 700 -32.15 -9.64 18.94
C THR A 700 -31.50 -9.90 20.30
N VAL A 701 -31.59 -8.95 21.23
CA VAL A 701 -31.14 -9.12 22.61
C VAL A 701 -32.03 -10.15 23.31
N LEU A 702 -31.43 -11.22 23.81
CA LEU A 702 -32.10 -12.26 24.60
C LEU A 702 -31.94 -12.03 26.10
N ALA A 703 -30.75 -11.61 26.51
CA ALA A 703 -30.42 -11.33 27.91
C ALA A 703 -29.34 -10.25 27.99
N ASN A 704 -29.35 -9.49 29.08
CA ASN A 704 -28.37 -8.45 29.40
C ASN A 704 -28.09 -8.48 30.91
N THR A 705 -27.09 -9.24 31.32
CA THR A 705 -26.84 -9.61 32.72
C THR A 705 -25.64 -8.85 33.28
N GLU A 706 -25.73 -8.37 34.52
CA GLU A 706 -24.60 -7.75 35.22
C GLU A 706 -23.62 -8.83 35.72
N LEU A 707 -22.33 -8.65 35.43
CA LEU A 707 -21.26 -9.58 35.83
C LEU A 707 -20.40 -9.07 36.99
N VAL A 708 -20.60 -7.83 37.44
CA VAL A 708 -19.89 -7.27 38.59
C VAL A 708 -20.82 -7.15 39.79
N ASN A 709 -20.31 -7.48 40.97
CA ASN A 709 -21.04 -7.35 42.23
C ASN A 709 -20.83 -5.98 42.88
N ASP A 710 -21.43 -5.75 44.04
CA ASP A 710 -21.16 -4.54 44.82
C ASP A 710 -19.75 -4.62 45.45
N PRO A 711 -18.85 -3.66 45.17
CA PRO A 711 -17.50 -3.64 45.73
C PRO A 711 -17.44 -3.16 47.19
N SER A 712 -18.55 -2.67 47.75
CA SER A 712 -18.59 -2.00 49.05
C SER A 712 -18.01 -2.88 50.17
N GLY A 713 -17.00 -2.35 50.85
CA GLY A 713 -16.34 -3.03 51.98
C GLY A 713 -15.32 -4.11 51.59
N LEU A 714 -15.06 -4.34 50.29
CA LEU A 714 -14.08 -5.34 49.85
C LEU A 714 -12.64 -4.82 49.90
N TRP A 715 -12.39 -3.55 49.56
CA TRP A 715 -11.09 -2.88 49.69
C TRP A 715 -11.23 -1.36 49.75
N ASP A 716 -10.14 -0.66 50.07
CA ASP A 716 -10.09 0.81 49.97
C ASP A 716 -9.94 1.26 48.50
N PHE A 717 -10.98 1.90 47.95
CA PHE A 717 -11.02 2.37 46.57
C PHE A 717 -9.96 3.43 46.22
N SER A 718 -9.27 3.99 47.22
CA SER A 718 -8.08 4.84 46.99
C SER A 718 -6.92 4.04 46.35
N ARG A 719 -6.84 2.73 46.61
CA ARG A 719 -5.84 1.83 46.02
C ARG A 719 -6.07 1.63 44.52
N GLU A 720 -7.32 1.33 44.17
CA GLU A 720 -7.79 1.19 42.80
C GLU A 720 -9.32 1.34 42.77
N ALA A 721 -9.84 2.15 41.84
CA ALA A 721 -11.28 2.35 41.70
C ALA A 721 -12.00 1.04 41.33
N PRO A 722 -13.25 0.82 41.76
CA PRO A 722 -14.02 -0.38 41.42
C PRO A 722 -14.36 -0.47 39.95
N ARG A 723 -14.61 -1.71 39.47
CA ARG A 723 -14.96 -1.95 38.06
C ARG A 723 -16.36 -1.45 37.80
N THR A 724 -16.50 -0.67 36.73
CA THR A 724 -17.78 -0.23 36.22
C THR A 724 -18.60 -1.42 35.73
N SER A 725 -19.92 -1.24 35.60
CA SER A 725 -20.84 -2.28 35.09
C SER A 725 -20.25 -3.01 33.89
N THR A 726 -20.23 -4.33 33.93
CA THR A 726 -19.75 -5.19 32.85
C THR A 726 -20.85 -6.18 32.53
N ARG A 727 -21.31 -6.16 31.28
CA ARG A 727 -22.51 -6.91 30.87
C ARG A 727 -22.17 -8.13 30.05
N ASP A 728 -22.85 -9.23 30.35
CA ASP A 728 -23.04 -10.38 29.46
C ASP A 728 -24.29 -10.11 28.61
N ILE A 729 -24.12 -9.96 27.30
CA ILE A 729 -25.23 -9.68 26.39
C ILE A 729 -25.35 -10.83 25.40
N ARG A 730 -26.46 -11.56 25.50
CA ARG A 730 -26.77 -12.69 24.62
C ARG A 730 -27.64 -12.21 23.47
N LEU A 731 -27.20 -12.48 22.24
CA LEU A 731 -27.78 -11.96 21.01
C LEU A 731 -28.16 -13.11 20.10
N ARG A 732 -29.44 -13.21 19.74
CA ARG A 732 -29.90 -14.15 18.72
C ARG A 732 -29.41 -13.67 17.35
N LEU A 733 -28.79 -14.59 16.62
CA LEU A 733 -28.34 -14.36 15.26
C LEU A 733 -29.55 -14.27 14.31
N PRO A 734 -29.49 -13.40 13.29
CA PRO A 734 -30.41 -13.47 12.16
C PRO A 734 -30.30 -14.81 11.43
N GLU A 735 -31.36 -15.16 10.68
CA GLU A 735 -31.37 -16.37 9.86
C GLU A 735 -30.21 -16.36 8.83
N GLY A 736 -29.53 -17.50 8.70
CA GLY A 736 -28.39 -17.66 7.77
C GLY A 736 -27.05 -17.10 8.26
N VAL A 737 -27.03 -16.29 9.33
CA VAL A 737 -25.77 -15.81 9.94
C VAL A 737 -25.15 -16.92 10.77
N ARG A 738 -23.83 -17.10 10.63
CA ARG A 738 -23.03 -18.02 11.43
C ARG A 738 -21.84 -17.28 12.02
N TYR A 739 -21.28 -17.82 13.08
CA TYR A 739 -20.06 -17.33 13.70
C TYR A 739 -19.18 -18.51 14.11
N ALA A 740 -17.88 -18.28 14.26
CA ALA A 740 -16.91 -19.19 14.84
C ALA A 740 -16.47 -18.71 16.23
N THR A 741 -16.05 -19.63 17.10
CA THR A 741 -15.44 -19.26 18.38
C THR A 741 -14.21 -18.40 18.12
N GLY A 742 -14.17 -17.21 18.75
CA GLY A 742 -13.09 -16.24 18.56
C GLY A 742 -13.36 -15.15 17.52
N ASP A 743 -14.49 -15.21 16.82
CA ASP A 743 -14.96 -14.11 15.98
C ASP A 743 -15.32 -12.86 16.81
N HIS A 744 -15.46 -11.74 16.11
CA HIS A 744 -15.94 -10.48 16.67
C HIS A 744 -17.36 -10.18 16.19
N LEU A 745 -18.14 -9.53 17.05
CA LEU A 745 -19.36 -8.84 16.63
C LEU A 745 -19.07 -7.34 16.50
N ALA A 746 -19.20 -6.82 15.28
CA ALA A 746 -19.21 -5.40 15.00
C ALA A 746 -20.60 -4.84 15.29
N VAL A 747 -20.74 -3.96 16.28
CA VAL A 747 -22.02 -3.37 16.71
C VAL A 747 -22.09 -1.91 16.27
N TYR A 748 -23.16 -1.50 15.60
CA TYR A 748 -23.44 -0.11 15.22
C TYR A 748 -24.31 0.58 16.29
N PRO A 749 -23.72 1.38 17.19
CA PRO A 749 -24.43 1.87 18.36
C PRO A 749 -25.31 3.07 18.04
N GLN A 750 -26.05 3.57 19.03
CA GLN A 750 -26.88 4.76 18.91
C GLN A 750 -26.41 5.85 19.86
N ASN A 751 -26.52 7.11 19.44
CA ASN A 751 -26.26 8.24 20.32
C ASN A 751 -27.32 8.34 21.43
N GLN A 752 -26.90 8.86 22.58
CA GLN A 752 -27.80 9.03 23.72
C GLN A 752 -28.88 10.09 23.42
N PRO A 753 -30.16 9.82 23.72
CA PRO A 753 -31.26 10.75 23.42
C PRO A 753 -31.05 12.17 24.00
N GLY A 754 -30.49 12.26 25.22
CA GLY A 754 -30.19 13.54 25.87
C GLY A 754 -29.15 14.38 25.12
N MET A 755 -28.14 13.74 24.53
CA MET A 755 -27.11 14.43 23.74
C MET A 755 -27.66 14.95 22.41
N VAL A 756 -28.50 14.15 21.75
CA VAL A 756 -29.19 14.54 20.51
C VAL A 756 -30.12 15.74 20.78
N ALA A 757 -30.91 15.68 21.86
CA ALA A 757 -31.80 16.77 22.25
C ALA A 757 -31.02 18.07 22.57
N ALA A 758 -29.90 17.97 23.30
CA ALA A 758 -29.06 19.12 23.61
C ALA A 758 -28.48 19.79 22.34
N LEU A 759 -27.98 18.99 21.38
CA LEU A 759 -27.47 19.52 20.12
C LEU A 759 -28.57 20.14 19.25
N CYS A 760 -29.75 19.51 19.16
CA CYS A 760 -30.88 20.10 18.43
C CYS A 760 -31.28 21.45 19.03
N GLY A 761 -31.35 21.54 20.36
CA GLY A 761 -31.59 22.80 21.06
C GLY A 761 -30.50 23.85 20.79
N ARG A 762 -29.22 23.43 20.72
CA ARG A 762 -28.08 24.33 20.46
C ARG A 762 -28.09 24.95 19.07
N ILE A 763 -28.58 24.25 18.06
CA ILE A 763 -28.71 24.78 16.68
C ILE A 763 -30.12 25.30 16.35
N GLY A 764 -31.05 25.22 17.30
CA GLY A 764 -32.41 25.76 17.15
C GLY A 764 -33.28 24.98 16.15
N ILE A 765 -33.06 23.67 15.99
CA ILE A 765 -33.86 22.82 15.11
C ILE A 765 -34.82 21.94 15.93
N ASP A 766 -36.06 21.80 15.44
CA ASP A 766 -37.01 20.84 16.01
C ASP A 766 -36.50 19.41 15.76
N PRO A 767 -36.25 18.60 16.81
CA PRO A 767 -35.78 17.22 16.64
C PRO A 767 -36.77 16.34 15.86
N ASP A 768 -38.05 16.69 15.82
CA ASP A 768 -39.07 15.91 15.12
C ASP A 768 -39.34 16.43 13.69
N ALA A 769 -38.64 17.49 13.26
CA ALA A 769 -38.67 17.95 11.88
C ALA A 769 -38.17 16.86 10.92
N ILE A 770 -38.89 16.64 9.82
CA ILE A 770 -38.52 15.69 8.78
C ILE A 770 -37.57 16.33 7.78
N VAL A 771 -36.46 15.66 7.51
CA VAL A 771 -35.42 16.09 6.57
C VAL A 771 -35.15 15.01 5.54
N THR A 772 -34.75 15.44 4.35
CA THR A 772 -34.25 14.57 3.29
C THR A 772 -32.90 15.07 2.84
N LEU A 773 -31.90 14.19 2.85
CA LEU A 773 -30.53 14.54 2.50
C LEU A 773 -30.28 14.29 1.01
N SER A 774 -29.59 15.22 0.37
CA SER A 774 -29.05 15.07 -0.99
C SER A 774 -27.59 15.52 -0.99
N ALA A 775 -26.72 14.80 -1.69
CA ALA A 775 -25.30 15.14 -1.76
C ALA A 775 -24.73 14.90 -3.17
N SER A 776 -23.68 15.66 -3.48
CA SER A 776 -22.92 15.56 -4.73
C SER A 776 -21.51 15.02 -4.41
N GLY A 777 -21.12 13.89 -4.99
CA GLY A 777 -19.81 13.25 -4.74
C GLY A 777 -19.73 12.44 -3.44
N GLY A 778 -18.55 11.88 -3.13
CA GLY A 778 -18.31 10.91 -2.04
C GLY A 778 -18.49 11.43 -0.60
N ALA A 779 -18.92 12.68 -0.40
CA ALA A 779 -19.06 13.33 0.90
C ALA A 779 -20.22 12.80 1.78
N ALA A 780 -21.00 11.82 1.29
CA ALA A 780 -22.21 11.34 1.95
C ALA A 780 -22.26 9.82 2.22
N ARG A 781 -21.12 9.12 2.08
CA ARG A 781 -21.05 7.68 2.36
C ARG A 781 -21.43 7.40 3.82
N GLY A 782 -22.46 6.60 4.04
CA GLY A 782 -22.98 6.25 5.38
C GLY A 782 -24.07 7.17 5.93
N LEU A 783 -24.54 8.15 5.15
CA LEU A 783 -25.73 8.96 5.45
C LEU A 783 -26.97 8.47 4.66
N PRO A 784 -28.19 8.63 5.19
CA PRO A 784 -29.43 8.21 4.54
C PRO A 784 -29.87 9.21 3.45
N LEU A 785 -29.19 9.17 2.29
CA LEU A 785 -29.53 10.02 1.15
C LEU A 785 -30.87 9.64 0.52
N GLY A 786 -31.68 10.64 0.17
CA GLY A 786 -32.99 10.45 -0.48
C GLY A 786 -34.10 9.96 0.46
N GLU A 787 -33.78 9.66 1.72
CA GLU A 787 -34.72 9.17 2.72
C GLU A 787 -35.34 10.33 3.50
N ALA A 788 -36.62 10.23 3.84
CA ALA A 788 -37.30 11.19 4.72
C ALA A 788 -37.29 10.67 6.16
N LEU A 789 -36.53 11.33 7.03
CA LEU A 789 -36.39 10.94 8.44
C LEU A 789 -36.38 12.17 9.36
N SER A 790 -36.71 12.00 10.64
CA SER A 790 -36.61 13.10 11.58
C SER A 790 -35.15 13.44 11.89
N VAL A 791 -34.88 14.70 12.26
CA VAL A 791 -33.54 15.13 12.71
C VAL A 791 -33.06 14.28 13.88
N ARG A 792 -33.96 13.92 14.80
CA ARG A 792 -33.69 13.00 15.91
C ARG A 792 -33.18 11.66 15.40
N GLN A 793 -33.82 11.05 14.41
CA GLN A 793 -33.40 9.78 13.84
C GLN A 793 -32.04 9.91 13.15
N LEU A 794 -31.82 11.00 12.40
CA LEU A 794 -30.55 11.27 11.72
C LEU A 794 -29.37 11.29 12.70
N LEU A 795 -29.50 12.11 13.75
CA LEU A 795 -28.45 12.32 14.75
C LEU A 795 -28.32 11.14 15.72
N THR A 796 -29.36 10.34 15.91
CA THR A 796 -29.31 9.16 16.78
C THR A 796 -28.57 8.00 16.12
N HIS A 797 -28.81 7.77 14.83
CA HIS A 797 -28.48 6.50 14.18
C HIS A 797 -27.31 6.54 13.19
N PHE A 798 -27.00 7.70 12.61
CA PHE A 798 -26.15 7.78 11.40
C PHE A 798 -24.84 8.54 11.58
N VAL A 799 -24.69 9.39 12.59
CA VAL A 799 -23.48 10.22 12.79
C VAL A 799 -22.83 10.01 14.16
N GLU A 800 -21.53 10.20 14.24
CA GLU A 800 -20.77 10.18 15.50
C GLU A 800 -20.71 11.59 16.10
N LEU A 801 -21.15 11.72 17.36
CA LEU A 801 -21.30 13.01 18.04
C LEU A 801 -20.27 13.24 19.15
N GLN A 802 -19.57 12.18 19.58
CA GLN A 802 -18.59 12.24 20.68
C GLN A 802 -17.13 12.16 20.21
N ASP A 803 -16.88 12.23 18.89
CA ASP A 803 -15.53 12.29 18.34
C ASP A 803 -14.85 13.63 18.70
N VAL A 804 -13.53 13.58 18.89
CA VAL A 804 -12.72 14.77 19.13
C VAL A 804 -12.76 15.64 17.88
N VAL A 805 -13.09 16.93 18.03
CA VAL A 805 -13.17 17.84 16.88
C VAL A 805 -11.83 17.94 16.17
N SER A 806 -11.83 17.85 14.85
CA SER A 806 -10.61 17.96 14.05
C SER A 806 -10.15 19.42 13.90
N ARG A 807 -8.88 19.64 13.53
CA ARG A 807 -8.40 20.98 13.13
C ARG A 807 -9.21 21.58 11.98
N HIS A 808 -9.65 20.74 11.04
CA HIS A 808 -10.51 21.17 9.93
C HIS A 808 -11.87 21.64 10.44
N THR A 809 -12.51 20.86 11.32
CA THR A 809 -13.78 21.20 11.97
C THR A 809 -13.70 22.53 12.72
N LEU A 810 -12.63 22.76 13.50
CA LEU A 810 -12.42 24.02 14.21
C LEU A 810 -12.32 25.23 13.26
N ARG A 811 -11.64 25.06 12.11
CA ARG A 811 -11.57 26.11 11.08
C ARG A 811 -12.93 26.37 10.44
N LEU A 812 -13.72 25.33 10.16
CA LEU A 812 -15.07 25.45 9.62
C LEU A 812 -16.01 26.18 10.61
N LEU A 813 -15.98 25.80 11.89
CA LEU A 813 -16.73 26.49 12.94
C LEU A 813 -16.30 27.96 13.10
N SER A 814 -15.02 28.27 12.87
CA SER A 814 -14.53 29.67 12.90
C SER A 814 -15.15 30.54 11.81
N GLN A 815 -15.47 29.96 10.65
CA GLN A 815 -16.15 30.63 9.54
C GLN A 815 -17.65 30.81 9.82
N SER A 816 -18.19 29.97 10.71
CA SER A 816 -19.59 29.98 11.14
C SER A 816 -19.82 30.91 12.34
N SER A 817 -18.85 31.75 12.71
CA SER A 817 -19.00 32.73 13.80
C SER A 817 -18.75 34.15 13.32
N ARG A 818 -19.68 35.05 13.64
CA ARG A 818 -19.56 36.49 13.37
C ARG A 818 -18.73 37.23 14.45
N CYS A 819 -18.49 36.60 15.59
CA CYS A 819 -17.75 37.21 16.70
C CYS A 819 -16.22 37.09 16.44
N PRO A 820 -15.49 38.21 16.26
CA PRO A 820 -14.06 38.17 15.96
C PRO A 820 -13.23 37.44 17.02
N VAL A 821 -13.60 37.60 18.30
CA VAL A 821 -12.92 36.94 19.43
C VAL A 821 -13.11 35.42 19.37
N THR A 822 -14.32 34.96 19.06
CA THR A 822 -14.61 33.52 18.94
C THR A 822 -13.88 32.92 17.73
N ARG A 823 -13.90 33.62 16.59
CA ARG A 823 -13.17 33.19 15.40
C ARG A 823 -11.67 33.05 15.66
N GLN A 824 -11.06 34.04 16.31
CA GLN A 824 -9.64 34.00 16.65
C GLN A 824 -9.33 32.87 17.65
N ALA A 825 -10.16 32.68 18.68
CA ALA A 825 -9.98 31.60 19.64
C ALA A 825 -10.08 30.20 18.97
N LEU A 826 -10.99 30.01 18.03
CA LEU A 826 -11.13 28.76 17.28
C LEU A 826 -9.93 28.51 16.35
N LEU A 827 -9.41 29.56 15.69
CA LEU A 827 -8.19 29.47 14.89
C LEU A 827 -6.96 29.16 15.74
N GLN A 828 -6.88 29.74 16.95
CA GLN A 828 -5.83 29.44 17.91
C GLN A 828 -5.87 27.98 18.34
N LEU A 829 -7.05 27.46 18.70
CA LEU A 829 -7.24 26.04 19.03
C LEU A 829 -6.92 25.10 17.85
N ALA A 830 -7.08 25.56 16.61
CA ALA A 830 -6.75 24.81 15.39
C ALA A 830 -5.28 24.91 14.96
N SER A 831 -4.48 25.74 15.64
CA SER A 831 -3.07 25.98 15.33
C SER A 831 -2.15 24.90 15.90
N ASP A 832 -0.88 24.95 15.51
CA ASP A 832 0.19 24.10 16.03
C ASP A 832 0.97 24.76 17.19
N ASP A 833 0.41 25.80 17.80
CA ASP A 833 0.99 26.42 18.98
C ASP A 833 1.12 25.44 20.15
N ALA A 834 2.29 25.41 20.79
CA ALA A 834 2.65 24.38 21.76
C ALA A 834 1.88 24.50 23.10
N GLU A 835 1.37 25.69 23.44
CA GLU A 835 0.69 25.91 24.73
C GLU A 835 -0.83 26.07 24.57
N SER A 836 -1.25 26.73 23.48
CA SER A 836 -2.64 27.13 23.25
C SER A 836 -3.25 26.50 21.99
N GLY A 837 -2.45 25.77 21.21
CA GLY A 837 -2.88 25.07 19.99
C GLY A 837 -3.51 23.69 20.25
N TYR A 838 -3.73 22.97 19.16
CA TYR A 838 -4.54 21.75 19.14
C TYR A 838 -3.99 20.64 20.05
N ALA A 839 -2.67 20.43 20.02
CA ALA A 839 -1.99 19.38 20.77
C ALA A 839 -2.04 19.61 22.29
N ALA A 840 -2.14 20.86 22.75
CA ALA A 840 -2.17 21.20 24.17
C ALA A 840 -3.60 21.33 24.72
N GLN A 841 -4.52 21.90 23.93
CA GLN A 841 -5.84 22.29 24.43
C GLN A 841 -6.99 21.40 23.96
N VAL A 842 -6.85 20.70 22.84
CA VAL A 842 -7.96 19.95 22.21
C VAL A 842 -7.78 18.44 22.37
N ALA A 843 -6.68 17.88 21.83
CA ALA A 843 -6.43 16.44 21.83
C ALA A 843 -6.36 15.81 23.24
N PRO A 844 -5.57 16.32 24.20
CA PRO A 844 -5.46 15.71 25.54
C PRO A 844 -6.74 15.85 26.37
N ARG A 845 -7.52 16.90 26.11
CA ARG A 845 -8.82 17.14 26.76
C ARG A 845 -9.99 16.45 26.06
N ARG A 846 -9.74 15.84 24.90
CA ARG A 846 -10.75 15.18 24.05
C ARG A 846 -11.98 16.04 23.80
N LEU A 847 -11.81 17.32 23.46
CA LEU A 847 -12.93 18.23 23.23
C LEU A 847 -13.78 17.74 22.04
N GLY A 848 -15.07 17.48 22.29
CA GLY A 848 -16.04 17.10 21.26
C GLY A 848 -16.77 18.31 20.66
N LEU A 849 -17.62 18.05 19.67
CA LEU A 849 -18.36 19.11 18.97
C LEU A 849 -19.28 19.89 19.92
N ALA A 850 -19.98 19.19 20.80
CA ALA A 850 -20.83 19.80 21.82
C ALA A 850 -20.01 20.71 22.78
N ASP A 851 -18.84 20.25 23.25
CA ASP A 851 -17.97 21.05 24.14
C ASP A 851 -17.58 22.39 23.49
N VAL A 852 -17.27 22.37 22.19
CA VAL A 852 -16.89 23.56 21.42
C VAL A 852 -18.09 24.49 21.24
N LEU A 853 -19.24 23.96 20.82
CA LEU A 853 -20.46 24.77 20.61
C LEU A 853 -20.97 25.42 21.90
N ASP A 854 -20.82 24.74 23.04
CA ASP A 854 -21.19 25.25 24.36
C ASP A 854 -20.15 26.25 24.88
N ARG A 855 -18.86 26.04 24.61
CA ARG A 855 -17.80 26.98 24.99
C ARG A 855 -17.87 28.28 24.20
N PHE A 856 -18.34 28.22 22.95
CA PHE A 856 -18.37 29.34 22.03
C PHE A 856 -19.80 29.57 21.50
N PRO A 857 -20.66 30.26 22.27
CA PRO A 857 -22.07 30.44 21.91
C PRO A 857 -22.29 31.29 20.64
N ALA A 858 -21.30 32.09 20.24
CA ALA A 858 -21.35 32.91 19.03
C ALA A 858 -21.18 32.12 17.72
N ILE A 859 -21.05 30.79 17.77
CA ILE A 859 -21.05 29.92 16.60
C ILE A 859 -22.51 29.71 16.16
N GLU A 860 -22.81 30.08 14.91
CA GLU A 860 -24.09 29.92 14.22
C GLU A 860 -23.95 28.78 13.19
N VAL A 861 -24.45 27.59 13.51
CA VAL A 861 -24.36 26.40 12.63
C VAL A 861 -25.76 25.84 12.42
N ASP A 862 -26.11 25.58 11.16
CA ASP A 862 -27.34 24.88 10.78
C ASP A 862 -27.12 23.36 10.70
N LEU A 863 -28.15 22.59 10.35
CA LEU A 863 -28.04 21.14 10.27
C LEU A 863 -26.99 20.68 9.25
N ALA A 864 -26.86 21.37 8.10
CA ALA A 864 -25.88 21.01 7.08
C ALA A 864 -24.43 21.23 7.58
N GLY A 865 -24.18 22.38 8.23
CA GLY A 865 -22.90 22.67 8.86
C GLY A 865 -22.59 21.71 10.02
N LEU A 866 -23.60 21.29 10.78
CA LEU A 866 -23.43 20.28 11.83
C LEU A 866 -22.98 18.94 11.21
N LEU A 867 -23.67 18.47 10.17
CA LEU A 867 -23.33 17.21 9.50
C LEU A 867 -21.93 17.26 8.88
N ALA A 868 -21.53 18.39 8.29
CA ALA A 868 -20.17 18.60 7.76
C ALA A 868 -19.07 18.55 8.85
N CYS A 869 -19.44 18.75 10.12
CA CYS A 869 -18.52 18.63 11.25
C CYS A 869 -18.45 17.21 11.84
N THR A 870 -19.29 16.30 11.39
CA THR A 870 -19.42 14.93 11.91
C THR A 870 -18.94 13.88 10.92
N VAL A 871 -18.74 12.66 11.40
CA VAL A 871 -18.46 11.48 10.57
C VAL A 871 -19.59 10.47 10.71
N PRO A 872 -19.78 9.55 9.75
CA PRO A 872 -20.75 8.47 9.88
C PRO A 872 -20.51 7.59 11.12
N MET A 873 -21.59 7.02 11.66
CA MET A 873 -21.55 6.14 12.83
C MET A 873 -20.64 4.92 12.61
N ARG A 874 -19.60 4.79 13.42
CA ARG A 874 -18.63 3.69 13.32
C ARG A 874 -19.02 2.49 14.18
N PRO A 875 -18.78 1.25 13.71
CA PRO A 875 -19.02 0.07 14.52
C PRO A 875 -18.03 -0.03 15.68
N ARG A 876 -18.45 -0.67 16.78
CA ARG A 876 -17.59 -1.08 17.90
C ARG A 876 -17.49 -2.60 17.91
N PHE A 877 -16.28 -3.11 18.00
CA PHE A 877 -16.01 -4.55 17.94
C PHE A 877 -15.98 -5.14 19.35
N TYR A 878 -16.62 -6.29 19.51
CA TYR A 878 -16.63 -7.05 20.75
C TYR A 878 -16.29 -8.52 20.43
N SER A 879 -15.33 -9.09 21.14
CA SER A 879 -15.01 -10.51 21.01
C SER A 879 -16.18 -11.37 21.49
N ILE A 880 -16.57 -12.34 20.68
CA ILE A 880 -17.68 -13.25 20.99
C ILE A 880 -17.24 -14.23 22.08
N ALA A 881 -18.04 -14.32 23.13
CA ALA A 881 -17.81 -15.08 24.34
C ALA A 881 -18.52 -16.43 24.39
N SER A 882 -19.21 -16.85 23.33
CA SER A 882 -19.85 -18.16 23.22
C SER A 882 -19.23 -19.02 22.13
N SER A 883 -19.50 -20.33 22.16
CA SER A 883 -19.14 -21.29 21.11
C SER A 883 -20.37 -21.73 20.31
N PRO A 884 -20.28 -21.77 18.96
CA PRO A 884 -21.36 -22.24 18.12
C PRO A 884 -21.61 -23.75 18.25
N LEU A 885 -20.70 -24.51 18.89
CA LEU A 885 -20.94 -25.92 19.23
C LEU A 885 -22.01 -26.09 20.30
N VAL A 886 -22.23 -25.06 21.13
CA VAL A 886 -23.24 -25.06 22.19
C VAL A 886 -24.44 -24.19 21.81
N SER A 887 -24.19 -23.04 21.19
CA SER A 887 -25.23 -22.06 20.84
C SER A 887 -25.03 -21.52 19.41
N PRO A 888 -25.34 -22.31 18.37
CA PRO A 888 -25.07 -21.94 16.98
C PRO A 888 -25.83 -20.69 16.52
N ASP A 889 -26.98 -20.40 17.13
CA ASP A 889 -27.88 -19.29 16.83
C ASP A 889 -27.79 -18.14 17.85
N VAL A 890 -26.88 -18.22 18.84
CA VAL A 890 -26.73 -17.19 19.88
C VAL A 890 -25.26 -16.82 20.11
N ALA A 891 -24.89 -15.61 19.73
CA ALA A 891 -23.61 -15.01 20.07
C ALA A 891 -23.71 -14.25 21.39
N THR A 892 -22.70 -14.38 22.23
CA THR A 892 -22.61 -13.65 23.51
C THR A 892 -21.48 -12.64 23.42
N ILE A 893 -21.68 -11.39 23.87
CA ILE A 893 -20.61 -10.38 23.97
C ILE A 893 -20.44 -9.92 25.40
N THR A 894 -19.19 -9.64 25.79
CA THR A 894 -18.86 -9.07 27.11
C THR A 894 -18.56 -7.58 26.98
N VAL A 895 -19.34 -6.73 27.62
CA VAL A 895 -19.28 -5.27 27.44
C VAL A 895 -18.97 -4.57 28.75
N GLY A 896 -17.73 -4.08 28.90
CA GLY A 896 -17.37 -3.17 29.99
C GLY A 896 -17.90 -1.76 29.72
N THR A 897 -18.68 -1.20 30.64
CA THR A 897 -19.26 0.14 30.51
C THR A 897 -18.19 1.20 30.71
N VAL A 898 -18.04 2.10 29.73
CA VAL A 898 -17.05 3.18 29.77
C VAL A 898 -17.73 4.47 30.18
N TRP A 899 -17.49 4.92 31.41
CA TRP A 899 -17.86 6.25 31.85
C TRP A 899 -16.84 6.80 32.84
N SER A 900 -16.60 8.11 32.77
CA SER A 900 -15.68 8.84 33.65
C SER A 900 -16.08 10.31 33.71
N ALA A 901 -15.46 11.08 34.61
CA ALA A 901 -15.43 12.53 34.42
C ALA A 901 -14.87 12.84 33.02
N ALA A 902 -15.51 13.75 32.29
CA ALA A 902 -15.05 14.12 30.95
C ALA A 902 -13.69 14.85 31.04
N LEU A 903 -12.74 14.50 30.18
CA LEU A 903 -11.43 15.17 30.12
C LEU A 903 -11.53 16.63 29.65
N SER A 904 -12.68 17.02 29.07
CA SER A 904 -13.00 18.41 28.76
C SER A 904 -13.22 19.26 30.02
N GLY A 905 -13.37 18.61 31.19
CA GLY A 905 -13.73 19.24 32.46
C GLY A 905 -15.24 19.49 32.60
N ARG A 906 -16.06 19.04 31.65
CA ARG A 906 -17.51 19.28 31.63
C ARG A 906 -18.30 17.98 31.68
N GLY A 907 -18.92 17.72 32.82
CA GLY A 907 -19.84 16.61 32.99
C GLY A 907 -19.18 15.23 32.97
N LEU A 908 -19.95 14.22 32.56
CA LEU A 908 -19.53 12.82 32.50
C LEU A 908 -19.41 12.39 31.05
N PHE A 909 -18.26 11.82 30.68
CA PHE A 909 -18.10 11.11 29.42
C PHE A 909 -18.76 9.73 29.52
N ARG A 910 -19.55 9.36 28.51
CA ARG A 910 -20.24 8.08 28.41
C ARG A 910 -19.98 7.48 27.04
N GLY A 911 -19.27 6.36 26.99
CA GLY A 911 -18.98 5.67 25.74
C GLY A 911 -20.26 5.32 24.99
N VAL A 912 -20.33 5.68 23.70
CA VAL A 912 -21.53 5.57 22.85
C VAL A 912 -22.09 4.14 22.89
N ALA A 913 -21.28 3.16 22.49
CA ALA A 913 -21.72 1.77 22.38
C ALA A 913 -21.94 1.11 23.74
N SER A 914 -20.99 1.23 24.67
CA SER A 914 -21.06 0.49 25.93
C SER A 914 -22.19 0.98 26.84
N THR A 915 -22.46 2.29 26.88
CA THR A 915 -23.58 2.84 27.65
C THR A 915 -24.93 2.54 26.98
N TRP A 916 -24.99 2.56 25.65
CA TRP A 916 -26.20 2.19 24.92
C TRP A 916 -26.55 0.72 25.14
N LEU A 917 -25.57 -0.18 24.95
CA LEU A 917 -25.72 -1.63 25.17
C LEU A 917 -26.10 -1.96 26.62
N GLN A 918 -25.54 -1.26 27.60
CA GLN A 918 -25.91 -1.44 29.01
C GLN A 918 -27.41 -1.24 29.27
N GLY A 919 -28.05 -0.32 28.56
CA GLY A 919 -29.46 0.02 28.74
C GLY A 919 -30.46 -0.83 27.94
N LEU A 920 -30.00 -1.79 27.13
CA LEU A 920 -30.89 -2.58 26.28
C LEU A 920 -31.63 -3.65 27.06
N ALA A 921 -32.96 -3.70 26.88
CA ALA A 921 -33.82 -4.75 27.41
C ALA A 921 -33.90 -5.96 26.44
N PRO A 922 -34.24 -7.16 26.94
CA PRO A 922 -34.61 -8.29 26.08
C PRO A 922 -35.67 -7.91 25.04
N GLY A 923 -35.49 -8.37 23.81
CA GLY A 923 -36.31 -8.00 22.64
C GLY A 923 -35.80 -6.80 21.85
N ALA A 924 -34.84 -6.03 22.38
CA ALA A 924 -34.23 -4.93 21.64
C ALA A 924 -33.42 -5.43 20.43
N MET A 925 -33.35 -4.60 19.39
CA MET A 925 -32.61 -4.91 18.16
C MET A 925 -31.27 -4.17 18.13
N VAL A 926 -30.21 -4.90 17.76
CA VAL A 926 -28.85 -4.41 17.62
C VAL A 926 -28.41 -4.60 16.17
N ALA A 927 -28.09 -3.52 15.47
CA ALA A 927 -27.49 -3.61 14.14
C ALA A 927 -26.02 -4.04 14.29
N GLY A 928 -25.63 -5.12 13.64
CA GLY A 928 -24.26 -5.60 13.69
C GLY A 928 -23.88 -6.58 12.59
N ALA A 929 -22.61 -6.99 12.58
CA ALA A 929 -22.07 -7.96 11.63
C ALA A 929 -21.03 -8.85 12.31
N ILE A 930 -21.02 -10.14 11.98
CA ILE A 930 -19.94 -11.05 12.41
C ILE A 930 -18.71 -10.76 11.57
N ARG A 931 -17.54 -10.71 12.23
CA ARG A 931 -16.25 -10.49 11.59
C ARG A 931 -15.23 -11.48 12.13
N THR A 932 -14.59 -12.21 11.23
CA THR A 932 -13.44 -13.05 11.58
C THR A 932 -12.15 -12.22 11.60
N PRO A 933 -11.38 -12.24 12.69
CA PRO A 933 -10.07 -11.60 12.75
C PRO A 933 -9.11 -12.19 11.71
N ASN A 934 -8.19 -11.38 11.19
CA ASN A 934 -7.08 -11.84 10.35
C ASN A 934 -5.75 -11.41 10.98
N PRO A 935 -4.89 -12.34 11.46
CA PRO A 935 -5.08 -13.80 11.46
C PRO A 935 -6.20 -14.26 12.42
N THR A 936 -6.77 -15.45 12.16
CA THR A 936 -7.90 -16.00 12.93
C THR A 936 -7.54 -16.20 14.41
N PHE A 937 -8.38 -15.68 15.31
CA PHE A 937 -8.24 -15.85 16.76
C PHE A 937 -9.12 -16.98 17.30
N ALA A 938 -8.94 -18.20 16.81
CA ALA A 938 -9.74 -19.38 17.20
C ALA A 938 -8.92 -20.35 18.09
N PRO A 939 -9.57 -21.23 18.90
CA PRO A 939 -8.87 -22.27 19.64
C PRO A 939 -8.15 -23.23 18.69
N ALA A 940 -7.18 -23.99 19.20
CA ALA A 940 -6.47 -24.97 18.39
C ALA A 940 -7.45 -26.02 17.83
N ALA A 941 -7.35 -26.32 16.53
CA ALA A 941 -8.28 -27.24 15.86
C ALA A 941 -8.29 -28.63 16.50
N ASP A 942 -7.12 -29.13 16.92
CA ASP A 942 -7.01 -30.34 17.72
C ASP A 942 -7.27 -30.04 19.22
N PRO A 943 -8.29 -30.67 19.85
CA PRO A 943 -8.59 -30.49 21.27
C PRO A 943 -7.52 -31.00 22.23
N ALA A 944 -6.65 -31.92 21.79
CA ALA A 944 -5.54 -32.40 22.58
C ALA A 944 -4.35 -31.42 22.60
N THR A 945 -4.36 -30.39 21.76
CA THR A 945 -3.30 -29.37 21.75
C THR A 945 -3.39 -28.48 23.01
N PRO A 946 -2.33 -28.41 23.84
CA PRO A 946 -2.34 -27.57 25.04
C PRO A 946 -2.52 -26.09 24.71
N MET A 947 -3.26 -25.36 25.54
CA MET A 947 -3.46 -23.92 25.38
C MET A 947 -3.16 -23.16 26.67
N ILE A 948 -2.54 -21.99 26.52
CA ILE A 948 -2.35 -20.99 27.57
C ILE A 948 -3.11 -19.73 27.14
N LEU A 949 -4.11 -19.34 27.94
CA LEU A 949 -4.98 -18.19 27.70
C LEU A 949 -4.65 -17.10 28.73
N ILE A 950 -4.34 -15.89 28.28
CA ILE A 950 -3.99 -14.75 29.15
C ILE A 950 -4.94 -13.61 28.85
N GLY A 951 -5.88 -13.33 29.76
CA GLY A 951 -6.94 -12.37 29.50
C GLY A 951 -7.55 -11.75 30.75
N PRO A 952 -6.97 -10.68 31.33
CA PRO A 952 -7.55 -9.99 32.47
C PRO A 952 -8.79 -9.16 32.11
N GLY A 953 -9.73 -9.04 33.05
CA GLY A 953 -10.97 -8.30 32.89
C GLY A 953 -11.77 -8.77 31.67
N THR A 954 -12.22 -7.84 30.83
CA THR A 954 -12.98 -8.18 29.61
C THR A 954 -12.16 -8.96 28.57
N GLY A 955 -10.84 -9.09 28.74
CA GLY A 955 -10.01 -9.99 27.93
C GLY A 955 -10.39 -11.47 28.07
N ILE A 956 -11.20 -11.84 29.06
CA ILE A 956 -11.77 -13.19 29.18
C ILE A 956 -12.81 -13.50 28.11
N ALA A 957 -13.36 -12.50 27.41
CA ALA A 957 -14.48 -12.67 26.49
C ALA A 957 -14.27 -13.82 25.49
N PRO A 958 -13.27 -13.80 24.58
CA PRO A 958 -13.07 -14.91 23.65
C PRO A 958 -12.72 -16.22 24.38
N PHE A 959 -12.06 -16.14 25.54
CA PHE A 959 -11.67 -17.31 26.30
C PHE A 959 -12.84 -18.04 26.97
N ARG A 960 -13.92 -17.34 27.34
CA ARG A 960 -15.17 -18.03 27.72
C ARG A 960 -15.65 -18.91 26.57
N GLY A 961 -15.64 -18.40 25.33
CA GLY A 961 -16.02 -19.16 24.14
C GLY A 961 -15.11 -20.36 23.90
N PHE A 962 -13.80 -20.18 24.08
CA PHE A 962 -12.82 -21.27 23.95
C PHE A 962 -13.06 -22.37 24.99
N LEU A 963 -13.33 -21.99 26.24
CA LEU A 963 -13.60 -22.95 27.32
C LEU A 963 -14.94 -23.67 27.13
N GLU A 964 -15.97 -22.96 26.67
CA GLU A 964 -17.26 -23.55 26.33
C GLU A 964 -17.13 -24.58 25.19
N GLU A 965 -16.32 -24.26 24.17
CA GLU A 965 -16.00 -25.18 23.08
C GLU A 965 -15.27 -26.44 23.55
N ARG A 966 -14.23 -26.27 24.39
CA ARG A 966 -13.49 -27.39 24.96
C ARG A 966 -14.35 -28.26 25.86
N ALA A 967 -15.23 -27.66 26.67
CA ALA A 967 -16.16 -28.40 27.49
C ALA A 967 -17.15 -29.23 26.65
N ALA A 968 -17.65 -28.67 25.54
CA ALA A 968 -18.53 -29.38 24.61
C ALA A 968 -17.82 -30.55 23.92
N GLN A 969 -16.57 -30.36 23.48
CA GLN A 969 -15.75 -31.41 22.88
C GLN A 969 -15.45 -32.54 23.88
N GLN A 970 -15.13 -32.20 25.14
CA GLN A 970 -14.91 -33.19 26.19
C GLN A 970 -16.19 -33.97 26.52
N ALA A 971 -17.34 -33.28 26.60
CA ALA A 971 -18.64 -33.92 26.80
C ALA A 971 -19.02 -34.87 25.64
N ALA A 972 -18.55 -34.56 24.42
CA ALA A 972 -18.69 -35.43 23.25
C ALA A 972 -17.66 -36.59 23.20
N GLY A 973 -16.83 -36.76 24.23
CA GLY A 973 -15.87 -37.85 24.35
C GLY A 973 -14.53 -37.62 23.62
N GLN A 974 -14.26 -36.40 23.14
CA GLN A 974 -12.97 -36.07 22.53
C GLN A 974 -11.88 -35.90 23.60
N PRO A 975 -10.63 -36.30 23.33
CA PRO A 975 -9.52 -36.04 24.25
C PRO A 975 -9.19 -34.55 24.26
N VAL A 976 -9.48 -33.88 25.38
CA VAL A 976 -9.23 -32.44 25.56
C VAL A 976 -8.06 -32.24 26.53
N ALA A 977 -7.06 -31.47 26.13
CA ALA A 977 -6.00 -31.03 27.02
C ALA A 977 -6.49 -29.90 27.95
N ALA A 978 -6.22 -30.02 29.25
CA ALA A 978 -6.62 -29.02 30.23
C ALA A 978 -6.00 -27.64 29.93
N VAL A 979 -6.86 -26.67 29.64
CA VAL A 979 -6.50 -25.30 29.28
C VAL A 979 -5.93 -24.57 30.50
N GLN A 980 -4.86 -23.80 30.34
CA GLN A 980 -4.33 -22.94 31.41
C GLN A 980 -4.84 -21.52 31.23
N LEU A 981 -5.70 -21.04 32.13
CA LEU A 981 -6.24 -19.69 32.10
C LEU A 981 -5.53 -18.81 33.14
N TYR A 982 -4.82 -17.79 32.68
CA TYR A 982 -4.24 -16.72 33.49
C TYR A 982 -5.18 -15.51 33.44
N TYR A 983 -5.99 -15.35 34.47
CA TYR A 983 -7.04 -14.33 34.56
C TYR A 983 -6.71 -13.30 35.63
N GLY A 984 -7.00 -12.03 35.35
CA GLY A 984 -6.80 -10.93 36.28
C GLY A 984 -8.09 -10.19 36.58
N CYS A 985 -8.34 -9.91 37.85
CA CYS A 985 -9.45 -9.08 38.33
C CYS A 985 -8.96 -8.17 39.46
N ARG A 986 -9.83 -7.29 39.97
CA ARG A 986 -9.51 -6.50 41.16
C ARG A 986 -9.64 -7.37 42.38
N HIS A 987 -10.86 -7.86 42.60
CA HIS A 987 -11.20 -8.70 43.74
C HIS A 987 -12.10 -9.85 43.28
N PRO A 988 -11.85 -11.11 43.70
CA PRO A 988 -12.63 -12.27 43.27
C PRO A 988 -14.14 -12.19 43.54
N ALA A 989 -14.54 -11.48 44.60
CA ALA A 989 -15.95 -11.24 44.93
C ALA A 989 -16.60 -10.09 44.14
N HIS A 990 -15.82 -9.25 43.43
CA HIS A 990 -16.31 -8.08 42.69
C HIS A 990 -16.40 -8.32 41.19
N ASP A 991 -15.27 -8.58 40.53
CA ASP A 991 -15.15 -8.59 39.07
C ASP A 991 -14.41 -9.81 38.51
N TRP A 992 -14.59 -10.96 39.15
CA TRP A 992 -14.29 -12.25 38.53
C TRP A 992 -15.41 -12.62 37.56
N LEU A 993 -15.30 -12.10 36.33
CA LEU A 993 -16.27 -12.32 35.27
C LEU A 993 -16.40 -13.81 34.96
N TYR A 994 -17.64 -14.29 34.82
CA TYR A 994 -17.96 -15.70 34.53
C TYR A 994 -17.45 -16.72 35.56
N ARG A 995 -17.26 -16.30 36.81
CA ARG A 995 -16.74 -17.16 37.89
C ARG A 995 -17.40 -18.53 37.95
N ASP A 996 -18.74 -18.59 38.01
CA ASP A 996 -19.48 -19.85 38.17
C ASP A 996 -19.27 -20.81 36.99
N ASP A 997 -19.25 -20.30 35.76
CA ASP A 997 -18.98 -21.09 34.56
C ASP A 997 -17.55 -21.67 34.58
N VAL A 998 -16.58 -20.82 34.94
CA VAL A 998 -15.17 -21.19 34.97
C VAL A 998 -14.86 -22.18 36.11
N GLU A 999 -15.41 -21.99 37.31
CA GLU A 999 -15.26 -22.91 38.44
C GLU A 999 -15.88 -24.28 38.10
N ARG A 1000 -17.04 -24.31 37.42
CA ARG A 1000 -17.66 -25.54 36.94
C ARG A 1000 -16.76 -26.27 35.94
N TRP A 1001 -16.22 -25.57 34.94
CA TRP A 1001 -15.30 -26.17 33.95
C TRP A 1001 -13.98 -26.63 34.57
N GLN A 1002 -13.51 -25.96 35.61
CA GLN A 1002 -12.36 -26.42 36.39
C GLN A 1002 -12.65 -27.73 37.13
N ALA A 1003 -13.81 -27.85 37.78
CA ALA A 1003 -14.22 -29.10 38.42
C ALA A 1003 -14.37 -30.28 37.44
N GLN A 1004 -14.66 -29.99 36.17
CA GLN A 1004 -14.73 -30.97 35.08
C GLN A 1004 -13.37 -31.30 34.44
N GLY A 1005 -12.29 -30.62 34.86
CA GLY A 1005 -10.94 -30.81 34.31
C GLY A 1005 -10.68 -30.14 32.97
N VAL A 1006 -11.59 -29.29 32.47
CA VAL A 1006 -11.46 -28.58 31.18
C VAL A 1006 -10.40 -27.48 31.28
N VAL A 1007 -10.33 -26.80 32.42
CA VAL A 1007 -9.46 -25.63 32.64
C VAL A 1007 -8.80 -25.68 34.01
N GLN A 1008 -7.58 -25.19 34.11
CA GLN A 1008 -6.93 -24.82 35.35
C GLN A 1008 -6.77 -23.30 35.37
N VAL A 1009 -7.39 -22.65 36.36
CA VAL A 1009 -7.39 -21.20 36.51
C VAL A 1009 -6.27 -20.76 37.44
N HIS A 1010 -5.62 -19.67 37.05
CA HIS A 1010 -4.62 -18.95 37.83
C HIS A 1010 -5.08 -17.49 37.92
N LEU A 1011 -5.21 -16.97 39.14
CA LEU A 1011 -5.75 -15.63 39.39
C LEU A 1011 -4.66 -14.63 39.76
N ALA A 1012 -4.77 -13.44 39.20
CA ALA A 1012 -4.11 -12.22 39.68
C ALA A 1012 -5.18 -11.26 40.21
N CYS A 1013 -4.97 -10.73 41.41
CA CYS A 1013 -5.93 -9.88 42.12
C CYS A 1013 -5.27 -8.54 42.46
N SER A 1014 -5.68 -7.46 41.81
CA SER A 1014 -4.93 -6.19 41.88
C SER A 1014 -5.03 -5.47 43.23
N VAL A 1015 -6.01 -5.82 44.06
CA VAL A 1015 -6.26 -5.19 45.37
C VAL A 1015 -6.24 -6.15 46.56
N VAL A 1016 -5.97 -7.44 46.33
CA VAL A 1016 -5.84 -8.45 47.40
C VAL A 1016 -4.38 -8.58 47.80
N ASP A 1017 -4.08 -8.39 49.08
CA ASP A 1017 -2.70 -8.44 49.58
C ASP A 1017 -2.16 -9.88 49.57
N GLY A 1018 -0.90 -10.05 49.15
CA GLY A 1018 -0.24 -11.35 49.04
C GLY A 1018 -0.49 -12.11 47.73
N GLU A 1019 -1.46 -11.66 46.92
CA GLU A 1019 -1.72 -12.20 45.58
C GLU A 1019 -0.90 -11.47 44.50
N PRO A 1020 -0.60 -12.12 43.36
CA PRO A 1020 -0.02 -11.44 42.20
C PRO A 1020 -0.93 -10.32 41.73
N ARG A 1021 -0.38 -9.10 41.59
CA ARG A 1021 -1.18 -7.91 41.29
C ARG A 1021 -1.73 -7.94 39.86
N TYR A 1022 -0.92 -8.37 38.90
CA TYR A 1022 -1.30 -8.47 37.49
C TYR A 1022 -0.91 -9.81 36.87
N VAL A 1023 -1.49 -10.12 35.70
CA VAL A 1023 -1.26 -11.39 35.01
C VAL A 1023 0.21 -11.63 34.64
N GLN A 1024 0.99 -10.59 34.36
CA GLN A 1024 2.43 -10.74 34.15
C GLN A 1024 3.19 -11.16 35.42
N ASP A 1025 2.76 -10.69 36.60
CA ASP A 1025 3.37 -11.09 37.87
C ASP A 1025 3.09 -12.57 38.15
N LEU A 1026 1.87 -13.00 37.85
CA LEU A 1026 1.44 -14.40 37.94
C LEU A 1026 2.18 -15.31 36.95
N LEU A 1027 2.35 -14.87 35.70
CA LEU A 1027 3.15 -15.59 34.70
C LEU A 1027 4.60 -15.74 35.16
N TRP A 1028 5.19 -14.68 35.74
CA TRP A 1028 6.53 -14.73 36.30
C TRP A 1028 6.65 -15.70 37.48
N GLN A 1029 5.69 -15.65 38.40
CA GLN A 1029 5.65 -16.57 39.54
C GLN A 1029 5.59 -18.03 39.07
N ARG A 1030 4.84 -18.31 38.00
CA ARG A 1030 4.67 -19.65 37.40
C ARG A 1030 5.56 -19.92 36.18
N ARG A 1031 6.66 -19.18 36.02
CA ARG A 1031 7.50 -19.22 34.82
C ARG A 1031 7.99 -20.62 34.41
N ALA A 1032 8.33 -21.48 35.37
CA ALA A 1032 8.75 -22.86 35.09
C ALA A 1032 7.62 -23.68 34.43
N ASP A 1033 6.39 -23.56 34.94
CA ASP A 1033 5.21 -24.24 34.37
C ASP A 1033 4.86 -23.69 32.98
N VAL A 1034 4.91 -22.36 32.82
CA VAL A 1034 4.66 -21.68 31.54
C VAL A 1034 5.66 -22.16 30.49
N TRP A 1035 6.94 -22.17 30.84
CA TRP A 1035 8.02 -22.62 29.97
C TRP A 1035 7.87 -24.09 29.56
N ALA A 1036 7.62 -24.97 30.53
CA ALA A 1036 7.43 -26.40 30.27
C ALA A 1036 6.29 -26.67 29.28
N ARG A 1037 5.18 -25.95 29.41
CA ARG A 1037 4.02 -26.08 28.51
C ARG A 1037 4.30 -25.52 27.11
N LEU A 1038 4.99 -24.40 27.01
CA LEU A 1038 5.40 -23.85 25.71
C LEU A 1038 6.36 -24.82 24.97
N ASN A 1039 7.24 -25.52 25.69
CA ASN A 1039 8.09 -26.56 25.11
C ASN A 1039 7.31 -27.83 24.69
N GLN A 1040 6.15 -28.08 25.28
CA GLN A 1040 5.24 -29.17 24.90
C GLN A 1040 4.33 -28.81 23.71
N GLY A 1041 4.59 -27.70 23.02
CA GLY A 1041 3.80 -27.30 21.86
C GLY A 1041 2.56 -26.46 22.19
N ALA A 1042 2.42 -25.95 23.42
CA ALA A 1042 1.24 -25.16 23.78
C ALA A 1042 1.05 -23.93 22.88
N MET A 1043 -0.20 -23.65 22.54
CA MET A 1043 -0.63 -22.42 21.87
C MET A 1043 -0.87 -21.32 22.91
N LEU A 1044 -0.35 -20.13 22.68
CA LEU A 1044 -0.44 -18.97 23.57
C LEU A 1044 -1.38 -17.93 22.98
N TYR A 1045 -2.37 -17.52 23.78
CA TYR A 1045 -3.36 -16.51 23.39
C TYR A 1045 -3.37 -15.38 24.39
N VAL A 1046 -3.34 -14.14 23.90
CA VAL A 1046 -3.41 -12.92 24.73
C VAL A 1046 -4.60 -12.07 24.28
N CYS A 1047 -5.49 -11.72 25.21
CA CYS A 1047 -6.64 -10.86 24.92
C CYS A 1047 -6.84 -9.79 26.00
N GLY A 1048 -7.25 -8.59 25.60
CA GLY A 1048 -7.54 -7.47 26.51
C GLY A 1048 -6.80 -6.18 26.14
N ASP A 1049 -6.24 -5.49 27.13
CA ASP A 1049 -5.58 -4.19 26.94
C ASP A 1049 -4.30 -4.29 26.10
N GLY A 1050 -4.33 -3.70 24.91
CA GLY A 1050 -3.19 -3.63 23.99
C GLY A 1050 -2.16 -2.56 24.35
N ARG A 1051 -2.51 -1.59 25.21
CA ARG A 1051 -1.66 -0.45 25.53
C ARG A 1051 -0.67 -0.75 26.66
N HIS A 1052 -1.09 -1.45 27.72
CA HIS A 1052 -0.22 -1.73 28.87
C HIS A 1052 -0.08 -3.23 29.13
N MET A 1053 -1.18 -3.98 29.17
CA MET A 1053 -1.16 -5.41 29.53
C MET A 1053 -0.41 -6.27 28.50
N ALA A 1054 -0.75 -6.19 27.21
CA ALA A 1054 -0.11 -7.03 26.20
C ALA A 1054 1.41 -6.79 26.07
N PRO A 1055 1.92 -5.54 26.10
CA PRO A 1055 3.36 -5.28 26.20
C PRO A 1055 4.00 -5.88 27.46
N ALA A 1056 3.35 -5.80 28.62
CA ALA A 1056 3.86 -6.36 29.87
C ALA A 1056 3.91 -7.90 29.83
N VAL A 1057 2.87 -8.54 29.27
CA VAL A 1057 2.85 -9.99 29.02
C VAL A 1057 3.96 -10.40 28.05
N ARG A 1058 4.17 -9.63 26.97
CA ARG A 1058 5.26 -9.88 26.03
C ARG A 1058 6.63 -9.79 26.73
N GLN A 1059 6.82 -8.77 27.56
CA GLN A 1059 8.06 -8.56 28.31
C GLN A 1059 8.34 -9.70 29.29
N VAL A 1060 7.34 -10.13 30.06
CA VAL A 1060 7.56 -11.25 30.99
C VAL A 1060 7.86 -12.55 30.25
N LEU A 1061 7.23 -12.81 29.10
CA LEU A 1061 7.54 -14.01 28.30
C LEU A 1061 9.00 -14.02 27.82
N LEU A 1062 9.54 -12.87 27.40
CA LEU A 1062 10.97 -12.75 27.09
C LEU A 1062 11.85 -13.06 28.30
N GLN A 1063 11.46 -12.55 29.48
CA GLN A 1063 12.19 -12.83 30.72
C GLN A 1063 12.13 -14.32 31.08
N ILE A 1064 10.97 -14.97 30.87
CA ILE A 1064 10.81 -16.41 31.06
C ILE A 1064 11.72 -17.19 30.12
N GLY A 1065 11.79 -16.81 28.83
CA GLY A 1065 12.71 -17.42 27.87
C GLY A 1065 14.18 -17.25 28.25
N ALA A 1066 14.55 -16.07 28.76
CA ALA A 1066 15.90 -15.81 29.24
C ALA A 1066 16.26 -16.67 30.48
N GLU A 1067 15.40 -16.72 31.50
CA GLU A 1067 15.70 -17.46 32.74
C GLU A 1067 15.55 -18.98 32.59
N GLN A 1068 14.44 -19.44 32.00
CA GLN A 1068 14.12 -20.87 31.92
C GLN A 1068 14.72 -21.55 30.69
N GLY A 1069 14.92 -20.79 29.61
CA GLY A 1069 15.57 -21.27 28.38
C GLY A 1069 17.08 -21.04 28.33
N GLY A 1070 17.64 -20.30 29.30
CA GLY A 1070 19.06 -19.90 29.27
C GLY A 1070 19.41 -19.00 28.07
N MET A 1071 18.41 -18.30 27.52
CA MET A 1071 18.54 -17.51 26.29
C MET A 1071 19.14 -16.13 26.57
N THR A 1072 19.94 -15.62 25.61
CA THR A 1072 20.28 -14.19 25.60
C THR A 1072 19.03 -13.36 25.27
N PRO A 1073 19.02 -12.04 25.54
CA PRO A 1073 17.90 -11.18 25.17
C PRO A 1073 17.49 -11.27 23.69
N GLU A 1074 18.48 -11.41 22.80
CA GLU A 1074 18.27 -11.57 21.36
C GLU A 1074 17.61 -12.91 21.05
N ALA A 1075 18.12 -14.00 21.62
CA ALA A 1075 17.58 -15.34 21.44
C ALA A 1075 16.15 -15.49 22.01
N ALA A 1076 15.85 -14.84 23.14
CA ALA A 1076 14.49 -14.80 23.68
C ALA A 1076 13.54 -14.03 22.76
N SER A 1077 14.03 -12.96 22.13
CA SER A 1077 13.24 -12.19 21.15
C SER A 1077 12.96 -12.98 19.89
N ASP A 1078 13.95 -13.73 19.38
CA ASP A 1078 13.79 -14.60 18.21
C ASP A 1078 12.85 -15.78 18.51
N TRP A 1079 12.99 -16.42 19.68
CA TRP A 1079 12.06 -17.47 20.14
C TRP A 1079 10.61 -17.00 20.18
N LEU A 1080 10.36 -15.81 20.74
CA LEU A 1080 9.01 -15.27 20.78
C LEU A 1080 8.50 -14.88 19.38
N ALA A 1081 9.38 -14.40 18.50
CA ALA A 1081 9.03 -14.10 17.11
C ALA A 1081 8.68 -15.37 16.31
N GLU A 1082 9.38 -16.48 16.57
CA GLU A 1082 9.08 -17.79 16.01
C GLU A 1082 7.70 -18.30 16.46
N LEU A 1083 7.36 -18.14 17.74
CA LEU A 1083 6.01 -18.46 18.22
C LEU A 1083 4.94 -17.65 17.48
N VAL A 1084 5.21 -16.39 17.14
CA VAL A 1084 4.29 -15.56 16.34
C VAL A 1084 4.20 -16.03 14.89
N SER A 1085 5.32 -16.26 14.22
CA SER A 1085 5.34 -16.64 12.80
C SER A 1085 4.75 -18.02 12.54
N THR A 1086 4.94 -18.96 13.48
CA THR A 1086 4.33 -20.30 13.44
C THR A 1086 2.86 -20.31 13.85
N GLY A 1087 2.29 -19.16 14.21
CA GLY A 1087 0.91 -19.02 14.64
C GLY A 1087 0.62 -19.58 16.03
N ARG A 1088 1.65 -19.96 16.79
CA ARG A 1088 1.59 -20.46 18.17
C ARG A 1088 1.39 -19.38 19.21
N TYR A 1089 1.62 -18.12 18.86
CA TYR A 1089 1.33 -16.94 19.67
C TYR A 1089 0.32 -16.07 18.93
N ARG A 1090 -0.88 -15.88 19.50
CA ARG A 1090 -1.96 -15.09 18.91
C ARG A 1090 -2.42 -14.00 19.87
N GLN A 1091 -2.83 -12.86 19.31
CA GLN A 1091 -3.33 -11.72 20.09
C GLN A 1091 -4.68 -11.24 19.57
N ASP A 1092 -5.57 -10.90 20.50
CA ASP A 1092 -6.82 -10.17 20.27
C ASP A 1092 -6.91 -9.00 21.26
N VAL A 1093 -6.22 -7.91 20.94
CA VAL A 1093 -5.98 -6.81 21.87
C VAL A 1093 -6.56 -5.49 21.36
N PHE A 1094 -7.13 -4.71 22.28
CA PHE A 1094 -7.85 -3.47 21.99
C PHE A 1094 -7.31 -2.32 22.86
N ASN A 1095 -7.53 -1.08 22.40
CA ASN A 1095 -7.05 0.14 23.08
C ASN A 1095 -8.15 0.90 23.82
#